data_AF-A0A953Z2F2-F1
#
_entry.id   AF-A0A953Z2F2-F1
#
_cell.length_a   1.000
_cell.length_b   1.000
_cell.length_c   1.000
_cell.angle_alpha   90.00
_cell.angle_beta   90.00
_cell.angle_gamma   90.00
#
_symmetry.space_group_name_H-M   'P 1'
#
loop_
_entity.id
_entity.type
_entity.pdbx_description
1 polymer ?
#
loop_
_entity_poly.entity_id
_entity_poly.type
_entity_poly.pdbx_seq_one_letter_code
_entity_poly.pdbx_strand_id
1 'polypeptide(L)'
;MNHARCSLTALAVLAGLALVSCQEREKRPEPPRFANPQDAQQQPTQEPRKPVDPVEAAIEKLVLAANKDEAVFIVPRGGTNAVIEGLKARGVEHTVLEDNGVGTEQYFAQRLISRVRWKRKIWVAYDHSDTVVRDTLKEYFIADHTVTESYDFGDLTVIRVVNELSDDESNRPIQLTEITRPGGMITGIEFTKDGKLMFTSSKFGAVMCHSMDDPKSKRILVLRLQQSKDGSEGVFTGGESGLIGIALHPDFPNTPKLYTHYNWRFADGSREARVSEWSLDPKEPGYVARDERIFFRNVQENDNHNGGQIVFGPDGYLYIGVGDGEIGEWLIGRSAAELMRGKIFRIDPDGRTGDKGYGIPADNPFLGHAKIPPETWAWGFRNPWRMTFLPDGRLIVGEIGEDKNEELTFAIRGRHHGWPYVEGRYPRNDWALGDEKPQPPLHVYGRTRGMSVIGGQLYTNDAIPWLTGKYVFGDFLSGRVWALDVPDDTNVTVEVEDLMELGRWPKLITTWGKDPAGNIYAGDHAGAIYKIEENTGGGSGEAEFDPAMARTMFSADPPEPGARELRDAEVSLGRALYADARIARDHTTSCASCHPLDGYGQDGKRTSPGMTRNAPSTFNAYLQFSQFWDYRVKTVEEVARAHGFASDDEVTKALQNANDYSAPFRLAFPGESEPRSAKNAARAIGTFLRTLETRSRWDDFLDGNDEALNAAEKAGLTQFINTGCVSCHMGRTLGGGMPQKLGLALPWSGADRGHGALKNDATLDWFFKVSPLRNVGRTAPYYHDGSIATLEEAVANMAKVQLNRDLTDAQAKSIATFLRALTGQAAD
;
A
#
# COMPACT_ATOMS: atom_id res chain seq x y z
N MET A 1 -45.68 31.42 0.39
CA MET A 1 -46.84 31.61 -0.49
C MET A 1 -46.39 31.55 -1.93
N ASN A 2 -47.18 30.90 -2.78
CA ASN A 2 -47.48 31.19 -4.20
C ASN A 2 -46.35 31.42 -5.23
N HIS A 3 -46.33 30.52 -6.23
CA HIS A 3 -46.33 30.73 -7.70
C HIS A 3 -45.43 31.84 -8.30
N ALA A 4 -44.47 31.60 -9.21
CA ALA A 4 -44.47 30.81 -10.47
C ALA A 4 -45.35 31.36 -11.62
N ARG A 5 -44.73 31.73 -12.77
CA ARG A 5 -45.15 31.38 -14.16
C ARG A 5 -44.42 32.15 -15.29
N CYS A 6 -44.16 31.44 -16.40
CA CYS A 6 -44.22 31.87 -17.82
C CYS A 6 -43.22 32.92 -18.39
N SER A 7 -42.98 33.06 -19.71
CA SER A 7 -43.06 32.17 -20.91
C SER A 7 -42.62 32.95 -22.20
N LEU A 8 -42.39 32.25 -23.34
CA LEU A 8 -42.31 32.76 -24.74
C LEU A 8 -41.02 33.55 -25.09
N THR A 9 -40.51 33.75 -26.34
CA THR A 9 -40.84 33.43 -27.77
C THR A 9 -39.57 33.74 -28.63
N ALA A 10 -39.35 33.40 -29.92
CA ALA A 10 -39.76 32.34 -30.88
C ALA A 10 -39.13 32.65 -32.30
N LEU A 11 -39.52 31.93 -33.38
CA LEU A 11 -39.15 32.12 -34.82
C LEU A 11 -37.69 31.74 -35.21
N ALA A 12 -37.31 31.35 -36.46
CA ALA A 12 -37.96 31.10 -37.76
C ALA A 12 -36.97 30.36 -38.74
N VAL A 13 -37.26 29.84 -39.97
CA VAL A 13 -38.40 29.16 -40.66
C VAL A 13 -37.96 28.74 -42.11
N LEU A 14 -38.52 27.65 -42.69
CA LEU A 14 -38.42 27.14 -44.10
C LEU A 14 -37.07 26.52 -44.57
N ALA A 15 -37.02 25.45 -45.39
CA ALA A 15 -37.99 24.51 -45.99
C ALA A 15 -37.30 23.10 -46.11
N GLY A 16 -37.80 21.97 -46.64
CA GLY A 16 -38.99 21.46 -47.38
C GLY A 16 -38.62 20.00 -47.82
N LEU A 17 -39.34 19.14 -48.56
CA LEU A 17 -40.70 18.91 -49.13
C LEU A 17 -40.67 17.41 -49.59
N ALA A 18 -41.73 16.58 -49.72
CA ALA A 18 -43.18 16.66 -49.57
C ALA A 18 -43.73 15.28 -49.07
N LEU A 19 -44.95 15.12 -48.53
CA LEU A 19 -46.20 14.60 -49.18
C LEU A 19 -46.01 13.33 -50.06
N VAL A 20 -46.84 12.27 -50.02
CA VAL A 20 -48.15 11.92 -49.35
C VAL A 20 -48.22 10.36 -49.25
N SER A 21 -49.12 9.60 -48.59
CA SER A 21 -50.52 9.70 -48.09
C SER A 21 -50.61 9.62 -46.54
N CYS A 22 -51.72 9.50 -45.78
CA CYS A 22 -53.15 9.13 -45.93
C CYS A 22 -53.50 7.60 -45.99
N GLN A 23 -54.44 7.03 -45.21
CA GLN A 23 -55.23 7.60 -44.08
C GLN A 23 -55.89 6.54 -43.11
N GLU A 24 -55.92 6.88 -41.80
CA GLU A 24 -56.82 6.55 -40.65
C GLU A 24 -57.64 5.22 -40.41
N ARG A 25 -57.51 4.75 -39.13
CA ARG A 25 -58.53 4.39 -38.09
C ARG A 25 -59.40 3.10 -38.09
N GLU A 26 -59.30 2.41 -36.93
CA GLU A 26 -60.38 1.85 -36.05
C GLU A 26 -61.41 0.79 -36.55
N LYS A 27 -61.37 -0.46 -35.98
CA LYS A 27 -62.40 -0.97 -35.03
C LYS A 27 -62.17 -2.42 -34.49
N ARG A 28 -63.04 -2.78 -33.53
CA ARG A 28 -63.12 -3.90 -32.55
C ARG A 28 -63.09 -5.34 -33.13
N PRO A 29 -62.82 -6.37 -32.29
CA PRO A 29 -62.89 -7.79 -32.65
C PRO A 29 -64.30 -8.41 -32.53
N GLU A 30 -64.49 -9.60 -33.13
CA GLU A 30 -65.70 -10.44 -33.05
C GLU A 30 -65.36 -11.95 -32.86
N PRO A 31 -66.33 -12.85 -32.58
CA PRO A 31 -66.14 -13.94 -31.62
C PRO A 31 -65.65 -15.30 -32.18
N PRO A 32 -65.16 -16.21 -31.30
CA PRO A 32 -64.79 -17.58 -31.68
C PRO A 32 -66.00 -18.45 -32.02
N ARG A 33 -65.81 -19.40 -32.95
CA ARG A 33 -66.79 -20.46 -33.28
C ARG A 33 -66.54 -21.72 -32.44
N PHE A 34 -67.61 -22.38 -32.00
CA PHE A 34 -67.57 -23.67 -31.32
C PHE A 34 -67.79 -24.86 -32.27
N ALA A 35 -66.93 -25.86 -32.17
CA ALA A 35 -67.07 -27.27 -32.59
C ALA A 35 -65.87 -28.04 -31.96
N ASN A 36 -65.92 -29.31 -31.57
CA ASN A 36 -66.97 -30.35 -31.56
C ASN A 36 -66.71 -31.25 -30.32
N PRO A 37 -67.71 -31.73 -29.55
CA PRO A 37 -67.44 -32.33 -28.24
C PRO A 37 -67.10 -33.84 -28.31
N GLN A 38 -65.90 -34.19 -28.81
CA GLN A 38 -65.36 -35.55 -28.70
C GLN A 38 -63.89 -35.66 -28.24
N ASP A 39 -63.09 -34.59 -28.25
CA ASP A 39 -61.69 -34.60 -27.75
C ASP A 39 -61.60 -34.55 -26.21
N ALA A 40 -62.56 -35.17 -25.51
CA ALA A 40 -62.78 -35.04 -24.07
C ALA A 40 -61.95 -36.04 -23.24
N GLN A 41 -60.65 -36.23 -23.54
CA GLN A 41 -59.76 -37.03 -22.68
C GLN A 41 -58.25 -36.77 -22.90
N GLN A 42 -57.74 -35.61 -22.43
CA GLN A 42 -56.42 -35.42 -21.80
C GLN A 42 -56.13 -33.92 -21.59
N GLN A 43 -56.42 -33.41 -20.39
CA GLN A 43 -55.77 -32.20 -19.88
C GLN A 43 -54.58 -32.63 -19.01
N PRO A 44 -53.36 -32.13 -19.24
CA PRO A 44 -52.31 -32.23 -18.24
C PRO A 44 -52.70 -31.34 -17.05
N THR A 45 -52.92 -31.95 -15.90
CA THR A 45 -53.05 -31.22 -14.63
C THR A 45 -51.77 -30.44 -14.39
N GLN A 46 -51.87 -29.12 -14.17
CA GLN A 46 -50.73 -28.37 -13.64
C GLN A 46 -50.38 -28.94 -12.27
N GLU A 47 -49.17 -29.51 -12.14
CA GLU A 47 -48.64 -29.89 -10.84
C GLU A 47 -48.59 -28.64 -9.94
N PRO A 48 -48.91 -28.75 -8.64
CA PRO A 48 -48.64 -27.67 -7.72
C PRO A 48 -47.12 -27.40 -7.76
N ARG A 49 -46.73 -26.14 -8.02
CA ARG A 49 -45.31 -25.76 -7.93
C ARG A 49 -44.79 -26.21 -6.57
N LYS A 50 -43.76 -27.07 -6.56
CA LYS A 50 -43.05 -27.44 -5.34
C LYS A 50 -42.64 -26.17 -4.60
N PRO A 51 -42.64 -26.16 -3.26
CA PRO A 51 -41.91 -25.15 -2.50
C PRO A 51 -40.48 -25.11 -3.04
N VAL A 52 -40.05 -23.95 -3.51
CA VAL A 52 -38.65 -23.75 -3.89
C VAL A 52 -37.86 -23.74 -2.58
N ASP A 53 -36.81 -24.53 -2.48
CA ASP A 53 -35.93 -24.53 -1.32
C ASP A 53 -35.36 -23.11 -1.14
N PRO A 54 -35.54 -22.48 0.04
CA PRO A 54 -35.04 -21.12 0.26
C PRO A 54 -33.52 -20.99 0.06
N VAL A 55 -32.76 -22.05 0.35
CA VAL A 55 -31.32 -22.12 0.10
C VAL A 55 -31.05 -22.08 -1.40
N GLU A 56 -31.75 -22.90 -2.19
CA GLU A 56 -31.56 -22.98 -3.65
C GLU A 56 -32.01 -21.70 -4.35
N ALA A 57 -33.06 -21.03 -3.86
CA ALA A 57 -33.48 -19.71 -4.34
C ALA A 57 -32.45 -18.61 -4.06
N ALA A 58 -31.82 -18.63 -2.87
CA ALA A 58 -30.72 -17.74 -2.54
C ALA A 58 -29.49 -18.00 -3.43
N ILE A 59 -29.13 -19.28 -3.64
CA ILE A 59 -28.06 -19.70 -4.55
C ILE A 59 -28.33 -19.20 -5.98
N GLU A 60 -29.54 -19.38 -6.53
CA GLU A 60 -29.89 -18.88 -7.86
C GLU A 60 -29.76 -17.36 -7.99
N LYS A 61 -30.22 -16.60 -6.99
CA LYS A 61 -30.07 -15.14 -6.98
C LYS A 61 -28.60 -14.70 -6.97
N LEU A 62 -27.74 -15.41 -6.23
CA LEU A 62 -26.30 -15.13 -6.12
C LEU A 62 -25.51 -15.60 -7.35
N VAL A 63 -25.92 -16.70 -8.01
CA VAL A 63 -25.43 -17.07 -9.35
C VAL A 63 -25.74 -15.95 -10.36
N LEU A 64 -26.96 -15.40 -10.34
CA LEU A 64 -27.34 -14.26 -11.20
C LEU A 64 -26.63 -12.95 -10.85
N ALA A 65 -26.03 -12.84 -9.66
CA ALA A 65 -25.19 -11.71 -9.26
C ALA A 65 -23.76 -11.86 -9.78
N ALA A 66 -23.14 -13.02 -9.56
CA ALA A 66 -21.80 -13.32 -10.04
C ALA A 66 -21.72 -13.29 -11.58
N ASN A 67 -22.76 -13.76 -12.29
CA ASN A 67 -22.89 -13.66 -13.75
C ASN A 67 -23.03 -12.22 -14.30
N LYS A 68 -22.93 -11.19 -13.44
CA LYS A 68 -22.92 -9.75 -13.80
C LYS A 68 -21.66 -9.05 -13.28
N ASP A 69 -20.64 -9.82 -12.91
CA ASP A 69 -19.39 -9.37 -12.28
C ASP A 69 -19.60 -8.60 -10.96
N GLU A 70 -20.68 -8.94 -10.23
CA GLU A 70 -21.02 -8.32 -8.94
C GLU A 70 -20.54 -9.20 -7.79
N ALA A 71 -19.80 -8.62 -6.85
CA ALA A 71 -19.00 -9.39 -5.89
C ALA A 71 -19.89 -10.02 -4.80
N VAL A 72 -19.89 -11.35 -4.72
CA VAL A 72 -20.68 -12.11 -3.74
C VAL A 72 -19.91 -12.32 -2.44
N PHE A 73 -20.54 -11.96 -1.32
CA PHE A 73 -20.06 -12.12 0.04
C PHE A 73 -21.10 -12.88 0.88
N ILE A 74 -20.64 -13.73 1.78
CA ILE A 74 -21.52 -14.58 2.60
C ILE A 74 -21.03 -14.58 4.04
N VAL A 75 -21.95 -14.36 4.98
CA VAL A 75 -21.68 -14.36 6.42
C VAL A 75 -21.97 -15.76 6.99
N PRO A 76 -20.95 -16.56 7.38
CA PRO A 76 -21.10 -17.97 7.70
C PRO A 76 -21.74 -18.21 9.07
N ARG A 77 -23.07 -18.16 9.11
CA ARG A 77 -23.91 -18.51 10.27
C ARG A 77 -25.26 -19.05 9.82
N GLY A 78 -25.82 -19.97 10.61
CA GLY A 78 -27.13 -20.58 10.33
C GLY A 78 -27.24 -21.18 8.92
N GLY A 79 -28.31 -20.83 8.20
CA GLY A 79 -28.66 -21.37 6.88
C GLY A 79 -27.66 -21.05 5.76
N THR A 80 -26.80 -20.03 5.94
CA THR A 80 -25.85 -19.60 4.90
C THR A 80 -24.80 -20.65 4.56
N ASN A 81 -24.50 -21.59 5.47
CA ASN A 81 -23.55 -22.67 5.21
C ASN A 81 -24.00 -23.55 4.04
N ALA A 82 -25.31 -23.77 3.87
CA ALA A 82 -25.83 -24.51 2.73
C ALA A 82 -25.75 -23.70 1.42
N VAL A 83 -25.89 -22.37 1.50
CA VAL A 83 -25.67 -21.46 0.35
C VAL A 83 -24.21 -21.46 -0.09
N ILE A 84 -23.26 -21.48 0.86
CA ILE A 84 -21.81 -21.60 0.60
C ILE A 84 -21.51 -22.91 -0.16
N GLU A 85 -21.96 -24.06 0.34
CA GLU A 85 -21.71 -25.35 -0.34
C GLU A 85 -22.40 -25.44 -1.70
N GLY A 86 -23.61 -24.89 -1.86
CA GLY A 86 -24.29 -24.84 -3.15
C GLY A 86 -23.60 -23.94 -4.18
N LEU A 87 -23.05 -22.80 -3.76
CA LEU A 87 -22.26 -21.92 -4.64
C LEU A 87 -20.89 -22.53 -4.99
N LYS A 88 -20.24 -23.25 -4.05
CA LYS A 88 -19.06 -24.07 -4.36
C LYS A 88 -19.38 -25.15 -5.40
N ALA A 89 -20.48 -25.88 -5.22
CA ALA A 89 -20.93 -26.93 -6.15
C ALA A 89 -21.27 -26.39 -7.55
N ARG A 90 -21.74 -25.13 -7.64
CA ARG A 90 -21.99 -24.41 -8.90
C ARG A 90 -20.78 -23.62 -9.43
N GLY A 91 -19.62 -23.67 -8.76
CA GLY A 91 -18.37 -23.03 -9.22
C GLY A 91 -18.34 -21.50 -9.15
N VAL A 92 -19.17 -20.86 -8.31
CA VAL A 92 -19.29 -19.40 -8.23
C VAL A 92 -18.21 -18.79 -7.33
N GLU A 93 -17.48 -17.76 -7.81
CA GLU A 93 -16.57 -16.96 -6.97
C GLU A 93 -17.37 -16.22 -5.88
N HIS A 94 -17.10 -16.52 -4.61
CA HIS A 94 -17.72 -15.87 -3.46
C HIS A 94 -16.72 -15.76 -2.30
N THR A 95 -16.85 -14.71 -1.48
CA THR A 95 -16.03 -14.49 -0.29
C THR A 95 -16.80 -14.86 0.98
N VAL A 96 -16.31 -15.85 1.72
CA VAL A 96 -16.80 -16.15 3.07
C VAL A 96 -16.16 -15.18 4.08
N LEU A 97 -16.98 -14.64 4.97
CA LEU A 97 -16.61 -13.64 5.98
C LEU A 97 -16.49 -14.30 7.37
N GLU A 98 -15.45 -15.11 7.56
CA GLU A 98 -15.24 -15.88 8.78
C GLU A 98 -15.10 -15.00 10.04
N ASP A 99 -15.84 -15.37 11.08
CA ASP A 99 -15.60 -14.98 12.46
C ASP A 99 -14.44 -15.84 13.01
N ASN A 100 -13.35 -15.18 13.38
CA ASN A 100 -12.14 -15.84 13.89
C ASN A 100 -12.12 -15.95 15.43
N GLY A 101 -13.19 -15.58 16.14
CA GLY A 101 -13.28 -15.68 17.59
C GLY A 101 -12.37 -14.71 18.36
N VAL A 102 -11.96 -13.60 17.71
CA VAL A 102 -11.11 -12.56 18.30
C VAL A 102 -11.73 -11.19 18.01
N GLY A 103 -12.07 -10.45 19.06
CA GLY A 103 -12.71 -9.14 18.96
C GLY A 103 -14.23 -9.20 18.84
N THR A 104 -14.87 -8.05 19.08
CA THR A 104 -16.33 -7.87 19.03
C THR A 104 -16.88 -7.94 17.60
N GLU A 105 -18.21 -7.87 17.48
CA GLU A 105 -18.99 -7.67 16.25
C GLU A 105 -18.38 -6.59 15.30
N GLN A 106 -17.75 -5.57 15.88
CA GLN A 106 -17.04 -4.52 15.15
C GLN A 106 -15.86 -5.06 14.32
N TYR A 107 -15.09 -6.04 14.80
CA TYR A 107 -13.94 -6.60 14.06
C TYR A 107 -14.39 -7.40 12.82
N PHE A 108 -15.54 -8.08 12.91
CA PHE A 108 -16.20 -8.67 11.75
C PHE A 108 -16.60 -7.60 10.73
N ALA A 109 -17.20 -6.49 11.18
CA ALA A 109 -17.57 -5.39 10.31
C ALA A 109 -16.35 -4.68 9.67
N GLN A 110 -15.26 -4.48 10.42
CA GLN A 110 -14.00 -3.95 9.89
C GLN A 110 -13.43 -4.84 8.78
N ARG A 111 -13.50 -6.17 8.93
CA ARG A 111 -13.13 -7.14 7.88
C ARG A 111 -14.05 -7.11 6.67
N LEU A 112 -15.36 -6.92 6.89
CA LEU A 112 -16.33 -6.71 5.82
C LEU A 112 -16.01 -5.43 5.03
N ILE A 113 -15.99 -4.27 5.68
CA ILE A 113 -15.68 -2.95 5.08
C ILE A 113 -14.34 -3.00 4.32
N SER A 114 -13.28 -3.51 4.95
CA SER A 114 -11.94 -3.51 4.35
C SER A 114 -11.81 -4.40 3.10
N ARG A 115 -12.64 -5.46 2.97
CA ARG A 115 -12.74 -6.33 1.80
C ARG A 115 -13.68 -5.77 0.70
N VAL A 116 -14.81 -5.16 1.07
CA VAL A 116 -15.85 -4.73 0.12
C VAL A 116 -15.65 -3.30 -0.43
N ARG A 117 -14.97 -2.41 0.30
CA ARG A 117 -14.82 -0.97 -0.01
C ARG A 117 -14.36 -0.63 -1.43
N TRP A 118 -13.69 -1.55 -2.13
CA TRP A 118 -13.18 -1.37 -3.50
C TRP A 118 -14.08 -1.98 -4.60
N LYS A 119 -15.17 -2.66 -4.25
CA LYS A 119 -16.13 -3.24 -5.22
C LYS A 119 -17.39 -2.36 -5.26
N ARG A 120 -17.82 -2.00 -6.48
CA ARG A 120 -18.93 -1.06 -6.76
C ARG A 120 -20.33 -1.65 -6.53
N LYS A 121 -20.47 -2.95 -6.77
CA LYS A 121 -21.71 -3.72 -6.62
C LYS A 121 -21.38 -4.96 -5.81
N ILE A 122 -22.05 -5.09 -4.69
CA ILE A 122 -21.79 -6.09 -3.67
C ILE A 122 -23.11 -6.83 -3.42
N TRP A 123 -23.05 -8.15 -3.32
CA TRP A 123 -24.16 -8.96 -2.84
C TRP A 123 -23.77 -9.60 -1.52
N VAL A 124 -24.57 -9.39 -0.48
CA VAL A 124 -24.33 -9.98 0.84
C VAL A 124 -25.47 -10.94 1.17
N ALA A 125 -25.11 -12.20 1.41
CA ALA A 125 -26.01 -13.22 1.94
C ALA A 125 -25.74 -13.44 3.42
N TYR A 126 -26.78 -13.35 4.24
CA TYR A 126 -26.71 -13.55 5.69
C TYR A 126 -27.96 -14.23 6.22
N ASP A 127 -27.87 -14.83 7.41
CA ASP A 127 -29.01 -15.35 8.15
C ASP A 127 -29.58 -14.22 9.02
N HIS A 128 -30.87 -13.87 8.84
CA HIS A 128 -31.51 -12.78 9.58
C HIS A 128 -32.19 -13.23 10.87
N SER A 129 -32.31 -14.55 11.11
CA SER A 129 -32.73 -15.09 12.41
C SER A 129 -31.63 -14.87 13.45
N ASP A 130 -30.37 -14.89 13.03
CA ASP A 130 -29.21 -14.51 13.83
C ASP A 130 -29.21 -12.99 14.09
N THR A 131 -29.64 -12.60 15.29
CA THR A 131 -29.77 -11.19 15.67
C THR A 131 -28.43 -10.45 15.68
N VAL A 132 -27.34 -11.15 16.03
CA VAL A 132 -25.98 -10.60 16.07
C VAL A 132 -25.53 -10.23 14.66
N VAL A 133 -25.54 -11.18 13.73
CA VAL A 133 -25.17 -10.94 12.32
C VAL A 133 -26.07 -9.87 11.70
N ARG A 134 -27.38 -9.97 11.90
CA ARG A 134 -28.36 -9.03 11.36
C ARG A 134 -28.13 -7.60 11.83
N ASP A 135 -27.90 -7.39 13.12
CA ASP A 135 -27.80 -6.04 13.68
C ASP A 135 -26.39 -5.46 13.51
N THR A 136 -25.34 -6.29 13.54
CA THR A 136 -23.98 -5.90 13.11
C THR A 136 -23.95 -5.42 11.66
N LEU A 137 -24.61 -6.15 10.74
CA LEU A 137 -24.71 -5.74 9.33
C LEU A 137 -25.52 -4.46 9.16
N LYS A 138 -26.56 -4.24 9.96
CA LYS A 138 -27.32 -2.97 9.93
C LYS A 138 -26.48 -1.79 10.39
N GLU A 139 -25.90 -1.88 11.58
CA GLU A 139 -25.18 -0.79 12.24
C GLU A 139 -23.89 -0.44 11.48
N TYR A 140 -23.09 -1.43 11.09
CA TYR A 140 -21.73 -1.18 10.59
C TYR A 140 -21.54 -1.32 9.07
N PHE A 141 -22.57 -1.72 8.31
CA PHE A 141 -22.43 -1.90 6.87
C PHE A 141 -23.58 -1.27 6.06
N ILE A 142 -24.82 -1.65 6.33
CA ILE A 142 -26.02 -1.16 5.61
C ILE A 142 -26.25 0.34 5.91
N ALA A 143 -25.94 0.81 7.12
CA ALA A 143 -26.06 2.24 7.47
C ALA A 143 -25.26 3.18 6.54
N ASP A 144 -24.09 2.73 6.06
CA ASP A 144 -23.15 3.52 5.25
C ASP A 144 -23.15 3.13 3.74
N HIS A 145 -24.08 2.29 3.27
CA HIS A 145 -24.18 1.91 1.85
C HIS A 145 -25.62 1.71 1.36
N THR A 146 -25.93 2.17 0.14
CA THR A 146 -27.27 2.05 -0.45
C THR A 146 -27.64 0.62 -0.83
N VAL A 147 -28.56 0.02 -0.06
CA VAL A 147 -29.25 -1.22 -0.46
C VAL A 147 -30.19 -0.93 -1.62
N THR A 148 -29.95 -1.55 -2.78
CA THR A 148 -30.69 -1.34 -4.03
C THR A 148 -31.63 -2.48 -4.39
N GLU A 149 -31.37 -3.69 -3.89
CA GLU A 149 -32.29 -4.83 -3.94
C GLU A 149 -32.20 -5.60 -2.60
N SER A 150 -33.29 -6.21 -2.15
CA SER A 150 -33.31 -7.10 -0.97
C SER A 150 -34.26 -8.26 -1.22
N TYR A 151 -33.86 -9.46 -0.82
CA TYR A 151 -34.63 -10.69 -1.01
C TYR A 151 -34.55 -11.57 0.23
N ASP A 152 -35.70 -11.93 0.77
CA ASP A 152 -35.82 -12.82 1.91
C ASP A 152 -36.26 -14.23 1.44
N PHE A 153 -35.54 -15.24 1.90
CA PHE A 153 -35.68 -16.64 1.54
C PHE A 153 -35.71 -17.47 2.83
N GLY A 154 -36.88 -17.57 3.47
CA GLY A 154 -36.96 -18.14 4.82
C GLY A 154 -36.17 -17.26 5.80
N ASP A 155 -35.28 -17.87 6.59
CA ASP A 155 -34.39 -17.16 7.51
C ASP A 155 -33.18 -16.48 6.83
N LEU A 156 -32.97 -16.70 5.51
CA LEU A 156 -31.90 -16.07 4.74
C LEU A 156 -32.33 -14.73 4.16
N THR A 157 -31.44 -13.74 4.18
CA THR A 157 -31.58 -12.51 3.41
C THR A 157 -30.40 -12.35 2.44
N VAL A 158 -30.70 -11.94 1.21
CA VAL A 158 -29.75 -11.62 0.15
C VAL A 158 -29.97 -10.18 -0.29
N ILE A 159 -29.10 -9.28 0.17
CA ILE A 159 -29.11 -7.85 -0.21
C ILE A 159 -28.14 -7.58 -1.37
N ARG A 160 -28.52 -6.65 -2.24
CA ARG A 160 -27.64 -5.95 -3.17
C ARG A 160 -27.30 -4.58 -2.62
N VAL A 161 -26.03 -4.36 -2.36
CA VAL A 161 -25.49 -3.09 -1.93
C VAL A 161 -24.75 -2.46 -3.11
N VAL A 162 -25.17 -1.26 -3.50
CA VAL A 162 -24.34 -0.40 -4.35
C VAL A 162 -23.44 0.40 -3.43
N ASN A 163 -22.14 0.22 -3.64
CA ASN A 163 -21.12 1.05 -3.02
C ASN A 163 -21.00 2.33 -3.85
N GLU A 164 -21.73 3.35 -3.43
CA GLU A 164 -21.73 4.68 -4.06
C GLU A 164 -20.33 5.31 -4.08
N LEU A 165 -19.45 4.89 -3.15
CA LEU A 165 -18.04 5.28 -3.00
C LEU A 165 -17.10 4.82 -4.14
N SER A 166 -17.67 4.59 -5.33
CA SER A 166 -17.00 4.52 -6.63
C SER A 166 -17.41 5.72 -7.51
N ASP A 167 -17.57 6.88 -6.88
CA ASP A 167 -17.87 8.15 -7.54
C ASP A 167 -16.83 8.50 -8.59
N ASP A 168 -17.35 9.03 -9.70
CA ASP A 168 -16.61 9.64 -10.78
C ASP A 168 -15.60 10.65 -10.23
N GLU A 169 -14.34 10.57 -10.68
CA GLU A 169 -13.30 11.48 -10.17
C GLU A 169 -13.60 12.94 -10.55
N SER A 170 -14.46 13.17 -11.57
CA SER A 170 -14.97 14.51 -11.92
C SER A 170 -15.87 15.16 -10.87
N ASN A 171 -16.46 14.38 -9.94
CA ASN A 171 -17.44 14.88 -8.97
C ASN A 171 -16.86 15.27 -7.61
N ARG A 172 -15.59 14.93 -7.32
CA ARG A 172 -14.93 15.34 -6.06
C ARG A 172 -14.59 16.83 -6.14
N PRO A 173 -14.89 17.67 -5.12
CA PRO A 173 -14.59 19.11 -5.17
C PRO A 173 -13.09 19.44 -5.15
N ILE A 174 -12.23 18.51 -4.70
CA ILE A 174 -10.78 18.62 -4.82
C ILE A 174 -10.18 17.45 -5.61
N GLN A 175 -8.94 17.64 -6.07
CA GLN A 175 -8.04 16.59 -6.52
C GLN A 175 -6.78 16.54 -5.63
N LEU A 176 -6.07 15.40 -5.68
CA LEU A 176 -4.80 15.18 -4.98
C LEU A 176 -3.67 15.02 -6.01
N THR A 177 -3.09 16.14 -6.45
CA THR A 177 -2.07 16.22 -7.49
C THR A 177 -0.71 15.80 -6.95
N GLU A 178 -0.10 14.76 -7.51
CA GLU A 178 1.21 14.26 -7.05
C GLU A 178 2.34 15.23 -7.44
N ILE A 179 2.99 15.84 -6.45
CA ILE A 179 4.10 16.78 -6.68
C ILE A 179 5.47 16.08 -6.67
N THR A 180 5.65 15.05 -5.82
CA THR A 180 6.91 14.30 -5.71
C THR A 180 6.72 12.95 -5.02
N ARG A 181 7.66 12.03 -5.28
CA ARG A 181 7.71 10.69 -4.69
C ARG A 181 9.12 10.40 -4.13
N PRO A 182 9.47 10.92 -2.93
CA PRO A 182 10.71 10.59 -2.23
C PRO A 182 10.91 9.08 -2.06
N GLY A 183 9.85 8.35 -1.68
CA GLY A 183 9.84 6.89 -1.50
C GLY A 183 9.89 6.44 -0.04
N GLY A 184 9.16 5.36 0.27
CA GLY A 184 8.92 4.86 1.63
C GLY A 184 7.88 5.70 2.38
N MET A 185 7.04 5.06 3.22
CA MET A 185 5.93 5.69 3.95
C MET A 185 6.29 7.06 4.54
N ILE A 186 5.59 8.12 4.11
CA ILE A 186 5.82 9.49 4.58
C ILE A 186 5.26 9.65 6.00
N THR A 187 5.98 10.34 6.88
CA THR A 187 5.57 10.54 8.28
C THR A 187 5.52 12.00 8.72
N GLY A 188 6.18 12.91 8.02
CA GLY A 188 6.13 14.35 8.27
C GLY A 188 6.46 15.15 7.02
N ILE A 189 5.86 16.34 6.89
CA ILE A 189 6.07 17.29 5.80
C ILE A 189 6.14 18.69 6.43
N GLU A 190 7.32 19.29 6.38
CA GLU A 190 7.65 20.60 6.93
C GLU A 190 8.11 21.54 5.81
N PHE A 191 7.87 22.85 5.95
CA PHE A 191 8.24 23.85 4.94
C PHE A 191 9.07 24.99 5.55
N THR A 192 10.00 25.54 4.78
CA THR A 192 10.70 26.76 5.18
C THR A 192 9.77 27.96 5.13
N LYS A 193 10.01 28.96 6.00
CA LYS A 193 9.20 30.19 6.10
C LYS A 193 9.08 31.00 4.80
N ASP A 194 10.00 30.82 3.87
CA ASP A 194 9.99 31.45 2.54
C ASP A 194 9.37 30.58 1.44
N GLY A 195 8.88 29.38 1.79
CA GLY A 195 8.22 28.43 0.89
C GLY A 195 9.13 27.73 -0.11
N LYS A 196 10.45 27.97 -0.11
CA LYS A 196 11.35 27.47 -1.15
C LYS A 196 11.82 26.03 -0.95
N LEU A 197 11.78 25.51 0.27
CA LEU A 197 12.21 24.14 0.58
C LEU A 197 11.14 23.40 1.38
N MET A 198 10.94 22.13 1.03
CA MET A 198 10.11 21.17 1.75
C MET A 198 11.02 20.08 2.35
N PHE A 199 10.84 19.78 3.63
CA PHE A 199 11.51 18.69 4.34
C PHE A 199 10.51 17.57 4.61
N THR A 200 10.89 16.34 4.29
CA THR A 200 9.96 15.19 4.33
C THR A 200 10.60 14.02 5.05
N SER A 201 9.95 13.46 6.06
CA SER A 201 10.45 12.24 6.74
C SER A 201 9.77 10.98 6.23
N SER A 202 10.52 9.88 6.23
CA SER A 202 10.04 8.53 5.93
C SER A 202 10.19 7.63 7.16
N LYS A 203 9.22 6.73 7.39
CA LYS A 203 9.20 5.75 8.49
C LYS A 203 10.55 5.05 8.69
N PHE A 204 11.24 4.76 7.58
CA PHE A 204 12.53 4.06 7.52
C PHE A 204 13.76 4.90 7.92
N GLY A 205 13.58 5.95 8.74
CA GLY A 205 14.69 6.70 9.33
C GLY A 205 15.40 7.67 8.39
N ALA A 206 14.72 8.16 7.35
CA ALA A 206 15.30 9.12 6.39
C ALA A 206 14.53 10.45 6.40
N VAL A 207 15.24 11.57 6.34
CA VAL A 207 14.69 12.87 5.93
C VAL A 207 15.23 13.22 4.53
N MET A 208 14.46 13.99 3.76
CA MET A 208 14.88 14.53 2.46
C MET A 208 14.49 15.99 2.36
N CYS A 209 15.32 16.78 1.66
CA CYS A 209 15.04 18.16 1.31
C CYS A 209 14.72 18.27 -0.19
N HIS A 210 13.66 18.99 -0.53
CA HIS A 210 13.19 19.22 -1.90
C HIS A 210 13.12 20.72 -2.15
N SER A 211 13.48 21.17 -3.36
CA SER A 211 13.17 22.53 -3.80
C SER A 211 11.70 22.62 -4.20
N MET A 212 11.02 23.72 -3.86
CA MET A 212 9.66 23.94 -4.36
C MET A 212 9.63 24.51 -5.79
N ASP A 213 10.76 25.01 -6.30
CA ASP A 213 10.94 25.36 -7.72
C ASP A 213 11.07 24.11 -8.61
N ASP A 214 11.58 22.99 -8.05
CA ASP A 214 11.59 21.66 -8.66
C ASP A 214 11.49 20.57 -7.56
N PRO A 215 10.26 20.16 -7.17
CA PRO A 215 10.03 19.12 -6.16
C PRO A 215 10.48 17.72 -6.56
N LYS A 216 10.81 17.50 -7.85
CA LYS A 216 11.33 16.23 -8.36
C LYS A 216 12.86 16.18 -8.25
N SER A 217 13.54 17.33 -8.20
CA SER A 217 14.97 17.42 -7.90
C SER A 217 15.30 17.04 -6.44
N LYS A 218 15.60 15.75 -6.22
CA LYS A 218 16.01 15.23 -4.91
C LYS A 218 17.36 15.83 -4.50
N ARG A 219 17.35 16.86 -3.64
CA ARG A 219 18.56 17.49 -3.10
C ARG A 219 18.94 16.92 -1.73
N ILE A 220 19.73 15.86 -1.81
CA ILE A 220 20.67 15.39 -0.78
C ILE A 220 20.06 14.64 0.41
N LEU A 221 20.87 13.73 0.94
CA LEU A 221 20.54 12.82 2.04
C LEU A 221 20.71 13.55 3.37
N VAL A 222 19.63 14.17 3.84
CA VAL A 222 19.56 14.80 5.15
C VAL A 222 19.18 13.75 6.17
N LEU A 223 20.15 13.27 6.95
CA LEU A 223 19.95 12.24 7.97
C LEU A 223 19.32 10.93 7.43
N ARG A 224 20.16 9.93 7.17
CA ARG A 224 19.75 8.52 7.23
C ARG A 224 20.18 7.94 8.57
N LEU A 225 19.23 7.78 9.48
CA LEU A 225 19.39 6.97 10.67
C LEU A 225 19.62 5.50 10.26
N GLN A 226 20.46 4.79 11.01
CA GLN A 226 20.68 3.36 10.78
C GLN A 226 19.42 2.58 11.14
N GLN A 227 18.84 1.85 10.18
CA GLN A 227 17.71 0.95 10.42
C GLN A 227 18.20 -0.38 11.04
N SER A 228 17.50 -0.89 12.05
CA SER A 228 17.68 -2.26 12.55
C SER A 228 17.30 -3.26 11.45
N LYS A 229 18.24 -4.11 10.99
CA LYS A 229 18.03 -5.02 9.83
C LYS A 229 17.90 -6.51 10.15
N ASP A 230 18.26 -6.91 11.36
CA ASP A 230 18.48 -8.32 11.72
C ASP A 230 18.37 -8.61 13.24
N GLY A 231 18.45 -7.58 14.09
CA GLY A 231 18.81 -7.74 15.50
C GLY A 231 19.57 -6.52 16.01
N SER A 232 20.40 -5.93 15.15
CA SER A 232 21.19 -4.71 15.35
C SER A 232 20.43 -3.55 15.97
N GLU A 233 21.17 -2.70 16.70
CA GLU A 233 20.67 -1.41 17.12
C GLU A 233 20.42 -0.46 15.93
N GLY A 234 19.43 0.42 16.09
CA GLY A 234 18.99 1.32 15.05
C GLY A 234 17.55 1.81 15.23
N VAL A 235 17.06 2.57 14.26
CA VAL A 235 15.63 2.89 14.15
C VAL A 235 14.84 1.61 13.95
N PHE A 236 13.79 1.47 14.75
CA PHE A 236 12.89 0.32 14.74
C PHE A 236 11.64 0.65 13.92
N THR A 237 11.27 -0.22 12.98
CA THR A 237 10.23 0.07 11.96
C THR A 237 9.06 -0.92 11.93
N GLY A 238 8.83 -1.65 13.04
CA GLY A 238 7.62 -2.45 13.25
C GLY A 238 6.36 -1.59 13.43
N GLY A 239 5.24 -2.21 13.79
CA GLY A 239 3.89 -1.61 13.97
C GLY A 239 3.68 -0.25 13.29
N GLU A 240 3.47 0.80 14.07
CA GLU A 240 3.53 2.20 13.62
C GLU A 240 4.93 2.83 13.77
N SER A 241 5.76 2.29 14.67
CA SER A 241 7.12 2.78 15.02
C SER A 241 8.02 3.14 13.83
N GLY A 242 8.86 4.15 13.99
CA GLY A 242 9.86 4.52 12.97
C GLY A 242 10.47 5.88 13.25
N LEU A 243 10.85 6.60 12.20
CA LEU A 243 10.90 8.07 12.25
C LEU A 243 9.49 8.59 11.93
N ILE A 244 8.82 9.16 12.95
CA ILE A 244 7.36 9.35 12.99
C ILE A 244 6.91 10.82 13.11
N GLY A 245 7.85 11.74 13.33
CA GLY A 245 7.66 13.18 13.25
C GLY A 245 8.97 13.95 13.02
N ILE A 246 8.85 15.12 12.41
CA ILE A 246 9.92 16.11 12.22
C ILE A 246 9.38 17.51 12.49
N ALA A 247 10.27 18.44 12.86
CA ALA A 247 9.96 19.87 12.93
C ALA A 247 11.21 20.70 12.60
N LEU A 248 11.07 21.78 11.83
CA LEU A 248 12.13 22.79 11.69
C LEU A 248 12.12 23.75 12.88
N HIS A 249 13.29 24.32 13.23
CA HIS A 249 13.35 25.37 14.24
C HIS A 249 12.57 26.63 13.80
N PRO A 250 11.87 27.36 14.70
CA PRO A 250 11.06 28.53 14.32
C PRO A 250 11.85 29.65 13.64
N ASP A 251 13.15 29.75 13.89
CA ASP A 251 14.09 30.71 13.27
C ASP A 251 14.92 30.08 12.12
N PHE A 252 14.50 28.95 11.55
CA PHE A 252 15.13 28.42 10.34
C PHE A 252 14.93 29.39 9.15
N PRO A 253 15.97 29.71 8.34
CA PRO A 253 17.31 29.11 8.30
C PRO A 253 18.39 29.81 9.14
N ASN A 254 18.09 30.92 9.83
CA ASN A 254 19.07 31.67 10.63
C ASN A 254 19.62 30.80 11.78
N THR A 255 18.73 30.01 12.39
CA THR A 255 19.05 28.91 13.30
C THR A 255 18.82 27.59 12.55
N PRO A 256 19.84 27.03 11.88
CA PRO A 256 19.69 25.87 11.00
C PRO A 256 19.66 24.57 11.81
N LYS A 257 18.52 24.28 12.44
CA LYS A 257 18.28 23.04 13.18
C LYS A 257 17.04 22.30 12.69
N LEU A 258 17.12 20.97 12.77
CA LEU A 258 16.01 20.04 12.54
C LEU A 258 15.79 19.21 13.82
N TYR A 259 14.53 18.95 14.13
CA TYR A 259 14.13 18.05 15.21
C TYR A 259 13.49 16.79 14.62
N THR A 260 13.72 15.64 15.26
CA THR A 260 13.20 14.33 14.84
C THR A 260 12.63 13.56 16.01
N HIS A 261 11.43 13.00 15.88
CA HIS A 261 10.84 12.05 16.83
C HIS A 261 10.88 10.64 16.21
N TYR A 262 11.60 9.71 16.85
CA TYR A 262 11.79 8.36 16.31
C TYR A 262 11.91 7.27 17.39
N ASN A 263 11.55 6.04 17.04
CA ASN A 263 11.74 4.85 17.89
C ASN A 263 13.11 4.22 17.63
N TRP A 264 13.91 4.06 18.67
CA TRP A 264 15.18 3.33 18.66
C TRP A 264 15.03 1.97 19.29
N ARG A 265 15.71 0.97 18.74
CA ARG A 265 15.94 -0.34 19.33
C ARG A 265 17.41 -0.49 19.69
N PHE A 266 17.69 -1.01 20.88
CA PHE A 266 19.03 -1.38 21.33
C PHE A 266 19.36 -2.84 20.98
N ALA A 267 20.65 -3.19 21.04
CA ALA A 267 21.14 -4.54 20.70
C ALA A 267 20.64 -5.66 21.62
N ASP A 268 20.15 -5.34 22.83
CA ASP A 268 19.49 -6.28 23.74
C ASP A 268 18.01 -6.53 23.39
N GLY A 269 17.45 -5.78 22.43
CA GLY A 269 16.06 -5.85 22.00
C GLY A 269 15.13 -4.81 22.64
N SER A 270 15.58 -4.09 23.68
CA SER A 270 14.81 -3.02 24.32
C SER A 270 14.60 -1.82 23.38
N ARG A 271 13.57 -1.00 23.67
CA ARG A 271 13.11 0.08 22.77
C ARG A 271 12.73 1.35 23.52
N GLU A 272 13.01 2.49 22.90
CA GLU A 272 12.64 3.82 23.40
C GLU A 272 12.22 4.76 22.24
N ALA A 273 11.29 5.67 22.51
CA ALA A 273 11.09 6.86 21.70
C ALA A 273 12.12 7.93 22.08
N ARG A 274 12.67 8.62 21.08
CA ARG A 274 13.64 9.70 21.20
C ARG A 274 13.15 10.96 20.51
N VAL A 275 13.41 12.12 21.10
CA VAL A 275 13.47 13.38 20.34
C VAL A 275 14.90 13.92 20.38
N SER A 276 15.41 14.21 19.19
CA SER A 276 16.77 14.68 18.96
C SER A 276 16.79 16.02 18.23
N GLU A 277 17.75 16.87 18.58
CA GLU A 277 18.16 18.02 17.79
C GLU A 277 19.29 17.61 16.84
N TRP A 278 19.24 18.10 15.61
CA TRP A 278 20.28 17.98 14.60
C TRP A 278 20.70 19.37 14.16
N SER A 279 22.01 19.61 14.14
CA SER A 279 22.56 20.79 13.48
C SER A 279 22.56 20.56 11.97
N LEU A 280 22.14 21.53 11.17
CA LEU A 280 22.16 21.44 9.71
C LEU A 280 23.26 22.35 9.16
N ASP A 281 24.10 21.86 8.26
CA ASP A 281 25.13 22.69 7.61
C ASP A 281 24.51 23.52 6.47
N PRO A 282 24.40 24.86 6.59
CA PRO A 282 23.78 25.70 5.56
C PRO A 282 24.70 25.97 4.35
N LYS A 283 25.96 25.51 4.37
CA LYS A 283 26.92 25.65 3.25
C LYS A 283 26.90 24.44 2.33
N GLU A 284 26.61 23.27 2.87
CA GLU A 284 26.34 22.06 2.09
C GLU A 284 24.96 22.21 1.41
N PRO A 285 24.84 22.01 0.09
CA PRO A 285 23.55 22.06 -0.59
C PRO A 285 22.57 21.08 0.05
N GLY A 286 21.32 21.50 0.25
CA GLY A 286 20.28 20.64 0.84
C GLY A 286 20.39 20.41 2.35
N TYR A 287 21.24 21.15 3.09
CA TYR A 287 21.26 21.15 4.57
C TYR A 287 21.63 19.79 5.21
N VAL A 288 22.87 19.33 5.00
CA VAL A 288 23.36 18.05 5.57
C VAL A 288 23.33 18.08 7.10
N ALA A 289 22.70 17.08 7.71
CA ALA A 289 22.61 16.93 9.16
C ALA A 289 23.95 16.52 9.80
N ARG A 290 24.25 17.12 10.95
CA ARG A 290 25.43 16.96 11.80
C ARG A 290 24.99 16.86 13.27
N ASP A 291 25.88 16.33 14.10
CA ASP A 291 25.89 16.47 15.56
C ASP A 291 24.53 16.27 16.27
N GLU A 292 24.14 15.00 16.46
CA GLU A 292 22.92 14.63 17.19
C GLU A 292 23.00 15.02 18.68
N ARG A 293 21.99 15.74 19.19
CA ARG A 293 21.69 15.79 20.63
C ARG A 293 20.33 15.12 20.89
N ILE A 294 20.35 13.85 21.29
CA ILE A 294 19.20 13.18 21.91
C ILE A 294 18.95 13.86 23.27
N PHE A 295 17.90 14.66 23.39
CA PHE A 295 17.59 15.40 24.62
C PHE A 295 16.35 14.85 25.36
N PHE A 296 15.42 14.20 24.65
CA PHE A 296 14.24 13.57 25.23
C PHE A 296 14.26 12.07 24.94
N ARG A 297 13.90 11.25 25.94
CA ARG A 297 13.80 9.79 25.85
C ARG A 297 12.58 9.31 26.63
N ASN A 298 11.87 8.32 26.11
CA ASN A 298 10.77 7.64 26.77
C ASN A 298 10.79 6.15 26.44
N VAL A 299 10.77 5.28 27.44
CA VAL A 299 10.74 3.82 27.24
C VAL A 299 9.40 3.42 26.62
N GLN A 300 9.44 2.87 25.40
CA GLN A 300 8.29 2.40 24.62
C GLN A 300 8.65 1.05 23.99
N GLU A 301 8.33 -0.02 24.70
CA GLU A 301 8.71 -1.40 24.36
C GLU A 301 7.86 -1.98 23.21
N ASN A 302 6.58 -1.62 23.16
CA ASN A 302 5.67 -1.99 22.08
C ASN A 302 5.82 -1.06 20.87
N ASP A 303 5.50 -1.56 19.68
CA ASP A 303 5.61 -0.85 18.40
C ASP A 303 4.30 -0.25 17.88
N ASN A 304 3.34 -0.06 18.78
CA ASN A 304 2.01 0.46 18.54
C ASN A 304 1.69 1.56 19.57
N HIS A 305 0.87 2.54 19.20
CA HIS A 305 0.53 3.73 20.01
C HIS A 305 1.75 4.51 20.54
N ASN A 306 2.76 4.69 19.69
CA ASN A 306 3.96 5.45 20.02
C ASN A 306 3.67 6.97 20.12
N GLY A 307 2.62 7.47 19.46
CA GLY A 307 2.43 8.90 19.16
C GLY A 307 3.16 9.25 17.87
N GLY A 308 3.61 10.49 17.71
CA GLY A 308 4.57 10.75 16.64
C GLY A 308 4.88 12.21 16.33
N GLN A 309 3.87 13.06 16.19
CA GLN A 309 4.16 14.43 15.77
C GLN A 309 4.92 15.23 16.85
N ILE A 310 5.90 15.99 16.37
CA ILE A 310 6.49 17.11 17.08
C ILE A 310 6.18 18.37 16.28
N VAL A 311 5.91 19.49 16.95
CA VAL A 311 5.55 20.76 16.31
C VAL A 311 5.91 21.92 17.23
N PHE A 312 6.33 23.06 16.67
CA PHE A 312 6.54 24.27 17.48
C PHE A 312 5.24 25.03 17.68
N GLY A 313 4.99 25.47 18.92
CA GLY A 313 3.91 26.39 19.23
C GLY A 313 4.20 27.82 18.77
N PRO A 314 3.17 28.70 18.68
CA PRO A 314 3.37 30.12 18.42
C PRO A 314 4.08 30.85 19.57
N ASP A 315 4.22 30.19 20.73
CA ASP A 315 5.04 30.62 21.87
C ASP A 315 6.54 30.28 21.71
N GLY A 316 6.92 29.57 20.65
CA GLY A 316 8.30 29.19 20.34
C GLY A 316 8.78 27.90 21.02
N TYR A 317 7.95 27.23 21.80
CA TYR A 317 8.31 25.98 22.48
C TYR A 317 8.00 24.75 21.62
N LEU A 318 8.75 23.66 21.82
CA LEU A 318 8.56 22.40 21.11
C LEU A 318 7.53 21.54 21.84
N TYR A 319 6.45 21.18 21.13
CA TYR A 319 5.41 20.27 21.59
C TYR A 319 5.69 18.86 21.06
N ILE A 320 5.50 17.84 21.90
CA ILE A 320 5.82 16.43 21.61
C ILE A 320 4.62 15.56 21.96
N GLY A 321 3.96 14.97 20.95
CA GLY A 321 2.86 14.03 21.11
C GLY A 321 3.38 12.60 21.32
N VAL A 322 3.09 12.01 22.47
CA VAL A 322 3.57 10.67 22.89
C VAL A 322 2.39 9.83 23.34
N GLY A 323 2.13 8.74 22.61
CA GLY A 323 1.05 7.81 22.91
C GLY A 323 1.29 6.96 24.15
N ASP A 324 0.31 6.12 24.46
CA ASP A 324 0.34 5.25 25.63
C ASP A 324 1.32 4.08 25.47
N GLY A 325 1.65 3.70 24.25
CA GLY A 325 2.55 2.59 23.87
C GLY A 325 2.04 1.21 24.28
N GLU A 326 0.72 0.98 24.23
CA GLU A 326 0.01 -0.30 24.40
C GLU A 326 0.37 -1.08 25.69
N ILE A 327 0.70 -0.40 26.78
CA ILE A 327 1.07 -1.04 28.08
C ILE A 327 -0.13 -1.54 28.90
N GLY A 328 -1.32 -1.61 28.28
CA GLY A 328 -2.57 -2.01 28.91
C GLY A 328 -3.23 -0.89 29.71
N GLU A 329 -4.50 -0.64 29.42
CA GLU A 329 -5.36 0.38 30.05
C GLU A 329 -5.30 0.38 31.58
N TRP A 330 -5.21 -0.80 32.20
CA TRP A 330 -5.19 -0.94 33.67
C TRP A 330 -3.95 -0.32 34.32
N LEU A 331 -2.80 -0.34 33.64
CA LEU A 331 -1.57 0.28 34.13
C LEU A 331 -1.63 1.81 33.93
N ILE A 332 -2.17 2.23 32.78
CA ILE A 332 -2.38 3.64 32.42
C ILE A 332 -3.39 4.27 33.39
N GLY A 333 -4.58 3.71 33.54
CA GLY A 333 -5.66 4.22 34.40
C GLY A 333 -5.34 4.25 35.91
N ARG A 334 -4.20 3.69 36.32
CA ARG A 334 -3.64 3.79 37.69
C ARG A 334 -2.47 4.77 37.82
N SER A 335 -1.74 5.04 36.73
CA SER A 335 -0.44 5.74 36.77
C SER A 335 -0.25 6.80 35.67
N ALA A 336 -1.27 7.14 34.88
CA ALA A 336 -1.21 8.09 33.76
C ALA A 336 -0.69 9.49 34.16
N ALA A 337 -0.83 9.86 35.43
CA ALA A 337 -0.19 11.06 35.97
C ALA A 337 1.34 10.96 35.91
N GLU A 338 1.90 9.83 36.35
CA GLU A 338 3.33 9.59 36.61
C GLU A 338 4.11 9.04 35.41
N LEU A 339 3.43 8.36 34.49
CA LEU A 339 4.05 7.79 33.28
C LEU A 339 4.44 8.85 32.25
N MET A 340 5.54 8.66 31.53
CA MET A 340 5.97 9.52 30.40
C MET A 340 5.19 9.26 29.10
N ARG A 341 3.91 8.86 29.19
CA ARG A 341 3.11 8.27 28.10
C ARG A 341 1.67 8.80 28.14
N GLY A 342 0.98 8.80 26.99
CA GLY A 342 -0.40 9.29 26.85
C GLY A 342 -0.52 10.81 27.06
N LYS A 343 0.44 11.57 26.52
CA LYS A 343 0.72 12.97 26.86
C LYS A 343 1.15 13.80 25.66
N ILE A 344 0.90 15.09 25.79
CA ILE A 344 1.59 16.13 25.01
C ILE A 344 2.52 16.86 25.98
N PHE A 345 3.82 16.77 25.70
CA PHE A 345 4.85 17.51 26.42
C PHE A 345 5.13 18.85 25.73
N ARG A 346 5.60 19.85 26.49
CA ARG A 346 6.04 21.15 25.99
C ARG A 346 7.37 21.51 26.65
N ILE A 347 8.39 21.76 25.84
CA ILE A 347 9.76 22.02 26.30
C ILE A 347 10.42 23.18 25.54
N ASP A 348 11.45 23.74 26.14
CA ASP A 348 12.39 24.67 25.51
C ASP A 348 13.61 23.88 24.99
N PRO A 349 13.79 23.69 23.67
CA PRO A 349 14.93 22.94 23.15
C PRO A 349 16.28 23.69 23.30
N ASP A 350 16.27 25.00 23.52
CA ASP A 350 17.47 25.84 23.62
C ASP A 350 17.90 26.11 25.07
N GLY A 351 16.95 26.33 25.98
CA GLY A 351 17.18 26.41 27.41
C GLY A 351 17.57 25.07 28.06
N ARG A 352 17.91 25.09 29.35
CA ARG A 352 18.31 23.90 30.14
C ARG A 352 17.70 23.97 31.54
N THR A 353 17.37 22.84 32.15
CA THR A 353 16.81 22.82 33.52
C THR A 353 17.32 21.61 34.32
N GLY A 354 18.21 21.87 35.29
CA GLY A 354 18.94 20.80 35.98
C GLY A 354 19.78 19.99 34.98
N ASP A 355 19.78 18.67 35.12
CA ASP A 355 20.51 17.75 34.24
C ASP A 355 19.80 17.48 32.89
N LYS A 356 18.65 18.12 32.62
CA LYS A 356 17.89 17.93 31.37
C LYS A 356 18.55 18.69 30.22
N GLY A 357 18.68 18.01 29.07
CA GLY A 357 19.24 18.56 27.82
C GLY A 357 18.34 19.57 27.08
N TYR A 358 17.31 20.07 27.77
CA TYR A 358 16.27 21.00 27.35
C TYR A 358 15.77 21.77 28.60
N GLY A 359 15.09 22.89 28.42
CA GLY A 359 14.48 23.70 29.46
C GLY A 359 13.00 23.38 29.67
N ILE A 360 12.49 23.65 30.87
CA ILE A 360 11.06 23.54 31.18
C ILE A 360 10.48 24.96 31.22
N PRO A 361 9.50 25.31 30.36
CA PRO A 361 8.85 26.61 30.42
C PRO A 361 8.25 26.90 31.81
N ALA A 362 8.47 28.13 32.30
CA ALA A 362 8.04 28.54 33.64
C ALA A 362 6.50 28.55 33.83
N ASP A 363 5.76 28.54 32.73
CA ASP A 363 4.29 28.47 32.65
C ASP A 363 3.77 27.07 32.30
N ASN A 364 4.59 26.00 32.34
CA ASN A 364 4.07 24.63 32.22
C ASN A 364 3.12 24.29 33.38
N PRO A 365 1.97 23.63 33.13
CA PRO A 365 0.90 23.48 34.11
C PRO A 365 1.25 22.57 35.30
N PHE A 366 2.22 21.67 35.15
CA PHE A 366 2.64 20.73 36.19
C PHE A 366 4.05 21.02 36.76
N LEU A 367 4.55 22.24 36.58
CA LEU A 367 5.84 22.66 37.15
C LEU A 367 5.82 22.54 38.68
N GLY A 368 6.71 21.71 39.23
CA GLY A 368 6.76 21.43 40.67
C GLY A 368 5.71 20.44 41.20
N HIS A 369 4.90 19.81 40.32
CA HIS A 369 3.97 18.77 40.77
C HIS A 369 4.72 17.51 41.23
N ALA A 370 4.38 16.97 42.41
CA ALA A 370 5.14 15.91 43.06
C ALA A 370 5.13 14.54 42.34
N LYS A 371 4.25 14.38 41.34
CA LYS A 371 4.01 13.11 40.62
C LYS A 371 3.95 13.25 39.09
N ILE A 372 3.64 14.41 38.54
CA ILE A 372 3.43 14.57 37.09
C ILE A 372 4.71 15.16 36.50
N PRO A 373 5.28 14.61 35.42
CA PRO A 373 6.47 15.17 34.78
C PRO A 373 6.26 16.65 34.44
N PRO A 374 7.16 17.57 34.83
CA PRO A 374 6.96 19.02 34.67
C PRO A 374 6.98 19.49 33.21
N GLU A 375 7.42 18.64 32.28
CA GLU A 375 7.26 18.81 30.83
C GLU A 375 5.82 18.63 30.34
N THR A 376 4.96 17.98 31.13
CA THR A 376 3.58 17.69 30.74
C THR A 376 2.83 19.00 30.50
N TRP A 377 2.24 19.13 29.32
CA TRP A 377 1.37 20.25 28.97
C TRP A 377 -0.09 19.83 28.88
N ALA A 378 -0.37 18.65 28.32
CA ALA A 378 -1.67 18.00 28.36
C ALA A 378 -1.51 16.48 28.51
N TRP A 379 -2.54 15.80 28.98
CA TRP A 379 -2.49 14.35 29.26
C TRP A 379 -3.85 13.68 29.06
N GLY A 380 -3.89 12.35 29.15
CA GLY A 380 -5.11 11.56 28.92
C GLY A 380 -5.37 11.28 27.44
N PHE A 381 -4.31 11.03 26.68
CA PHE A 381 -4.35 10.61 25.27
C PHE A 381 -3.94 9.13 25.15
N ARG A 382 -4.41 8.47 24.09
CA ARG A 382 -4.05 7.10 23.67
C ARG A 382 -2.94 7.13 22.62
N ASN A 383 -3.14 7.83 21.52
CA ASN A 383 -2.20 7.95 20.42
C ASN A 383 -2.39 9.28 19.66
N PRO A 384 -1.76 10.38 20.13
CA PRO A 384 -1.81 11.69 19.48
C PRO A 384 -0.89 11.71 18.25
N TRP A 385 -1.43 11.24 17.13
CA TRP A 385 -0.65 10.96 15.92
C TRP A 385 -0.27 12.23 15.14
N ARG A 386 -1.21 13.19 15.03
CA ARG A 386 -0.98 14.50 14.39
C ARG A 386 -1.58 15.64 15.20
N MET A 387 -0.90 16.78 15.19
CA MET A 387 -1.22 17.96 15.99
C MET A 387 -0.96 19.24 15.18
N THR A 388 -1.93 20.16 15.15
CA THR A 388 -1.85 21.40 14.38
C THR A 388 -2.26 22.61 15.22
N PHE A 389 -1.37 23.60 15.30
CA PHE A 389 -1.69 24.91 15.84
C PHE A 389 -2.50 25.74 14.84
N LEU A 390 -3.58 26.35 15.34
CA LEU A 390 -4.32 27.38 14.63
C LEU A 390 -3.61 28.75 14.79
N PRO A 391 -3.90 29.75 13.93
CA PRO A 391 -3.28 31.08 14.01
C PRO A 391 -3.53 31.83 15.34
N ASP A 392 -4.56 31.44 16.10
CA ASP A 392 -4.87 31.96 17.44
C ASP A 392 -4.17 31.21 18.60
N GLY A 393 -3.40 30.16 18.28
CA GLY A 393 -2.64 29.36 19.23
C GLY A 393 -3.41 28.21 19.90
N ARG A 394 -4.65 27.94 19.51
CA ARG A 394 -5.34 26.69 19.88
C ARG A 394 -4.71 25.50 19.15
N LEU A 395 -4.65 24.35 19.81
CA LEU A 395 -4.06 23.12 19.30
C LEU A 395 -5.15 22.09 19.02
N ILE A 396 -5.33 21.70 17.75
CA ILE A 396 -6.18 20.54 17.39
C ILE A 396 -5.28 19.31 17.28
N VAL A 397 -5.76 18.18 17.81
CA VAL A 397 -5.09 16.88 17.76
C VAL A 397 -6.01 15.87 17.07
N GLY A 398 -5.45 15.06 16.18
CA GLY A 398 -6.07 13.82 15.72
C GLY A 398 -5.60 12.67 16.62
N GLU A 399 -6.56 12.08 17.30
CA GLU A 399 -6.35 11.16 18.42
C GLU A 399 -6.99 9.80 18.11
N ILE A 400 -6.15 8.76 18.01
CA ILE A 400 -6.57 7.44 17.52
C ILE A 400 -7.07 6.57 18.67
N GLY A 401 -8.37 6.25 18.67
CA GLY A 401 -9.06 5.50 19.72
C GLY A 401 -8.91 3.97 19.58
N GLU A 402 -9.53 3.23 20.50
CA GLU A 402 -9.38 1.78 20.63
C GLU A 402 -10.45 1.00 19.85
N ASP A 403 -11.71 1.01 20.32
CA ASP A 403 -12.74 0.07 19.86
C ASP A 403 -13.79 0.75 18.97
N LYS A 404 -14.27 1.94 19.38
CA LYS A 404 -15.49 2.54 18.85
C LYS A 404 -15.25 3.74 17.96
N ASN A 405 -14.35 4.63 18.36
CA ASN A 405 -14.29 5.98 17.81
C ASN A 405 -12.87 6.43 17.48
N GLU A 406 -12.80 7.30 16.48
CA GLU A 406 -11.69 8.20 16.22
C GLU A 406 -12.14 9.63 16.56
N GLU A 407 -11.25 10.48 17.06
CA GLU A 407 -11.63 11.85 17.43
C GLU A 407 -10.64 12.93 16.96
N LEU A 408 -11.20 14.10 16.66
CA LEU A 408 -10.47 15.36 16.72
C LEU A 408 -10.76 16.01 18.07
N THR A 409 -9.74 16.47 18.76
CA THR A 409 -9.89 17.13 20.07
C THR A 409 -9.09 18.43 20.14
N PHE A 410 -9.62 19.44 20.84
CA PHE A 410 -8.81 20.59 21.22
C PHE A 410 -7.97 20.21 22.43
N ALA A 411 -6.65 20.14 22.27
CA ALA A 411 -5.78 19.90 23.41
C ALA A 411 -5.64 21.17 24.25
N ILE A 412 -5.88 21.08 25.57
CA ILE A 412 -5.91 22.22 26.49
C ILE A 412 -4.87 22.08 27.61
N ARG A 413 -4.09 23.14 27.82
CA ARG A 413 -3.05 23.26 28.85
C ARG A 413 -3.58 22.84 30.23
N GLY A 414 -3.01 21.76 30.77
CA GLY A 414 -3.28 21.21 32.10
C GLY A 414 -4.46 20.22 32.16
N ARG A 415 -5.27 20.08 31.10
CA ARG A 415 -6.45 19.22 31.12
C ARG A 415 -6.14 17.77 30.78
N HIS A 416 -7.00 16.88 31.28
CA HIS A 416 -7.08 15.47 30.88
C HIS A 416 -8.04 15.33 29.70
N HIS A 417 -7.72 14.49 28.71
CA HIS A 417 -8.48 14.44 27.43
C HIS A 417 -9.42 13.23 27.29
N GLY A 418 -9.24 12.18 28.10
CA GLY A 418 -10.24 11.12 28.27
C GLY A 418 -9.62 9.76 28.55
N TRP A 419 -8.56 9.41 27.84
CA TRP A 419 -7.97 8.07 27.86
C TRP A 419 -7.36 7.71 29.23
N PRO A 420 -7.60 6.51 29.80
CA PRO A 420 -8.39 5.39 29.25
C PRO A 420 -9.85 5.34 29.74
N TYR A 421 -10.35 6.38 30.40
CA TYR A 421 -11.68 6.39 31.02
C TYR A 421 -12.81 6.67 30.01
N VAL A 422 -12.52 7.42 28.95
CA VAL A 422 -13.45 7.86 27.90
C VAL A 422 -12.78 7.73 26.53
N GLU A 423 -13.57 7.36 25.51
CA GLU A 423 -13.19 7.28 24.10
C GLU A 423 -14.23 8.05 23.26
N GLY A 424 -13.86 9.18 22.64
CA GLY A 424 -14.83 10.14 22.10
C GLY A 424 -15.68 10.74 23.22
N ARG A 425 -17.00 10.51 23.18
CA ARG A 425 -17.93 10.88 24.26
C ARG A 425 -18.39 9.69 25.13
N TYR A 426 -17.82 8.51 24.91
CA TYR A 426 -18.34 7.27 25.48
C TYR A 426 -17.47 6.82 26.67
N PRO A 427 -18.06 6.62 27.87
CA PRO A 427 -17.37 5.96 28.98
C PRO A 427 -16.89 4.57 28.55
N ARG A 428 -15.62 4.27 28.82
CA ARG A 428 -14.96 3.03 28.40
C ARG A 428 -14.95 1.95 29.49
N ASN A 429 -14.77 2.36 30.74
CA ASN A 429 -14.68 1.47 31.90
C ASN A 429 -15.31 2.11 33.15
N ASP A 430 -15.53 1.30 34.18
CA ASP A 430 -16.10 1.74 35.47
C ASP A 430 -15.10 2.54 36.34
N TRP A 431 -13.96 2.97 35.79
CA TRP A 431 -12.98 3.77 36.51
C TRP A 431 -13.26 5.26 36.29
N ALA A 432 -13.29 6.04 37.37
CA ALA A 432 -13.51 7.48 37.31
C ALA A 432 -12.18 8.26 37.39
N LEU A 433 -12.08 9.37 36.66
CA LEU A 433 -11.05 10.40 36.81
C LEU A 433 -11.28 11.26 38.08
N GLY A 434 -11.80 10.67 39.15
CA GLY A 434 -12.34 11.39 40.31
C GLY A 434 -13.44 12.38 39.90
N ASP A 435 -13.33 13.61 40.39
CA ASP A 435 -14.23 14.72 40.07
C ASP A 435 -13.83 15.50 38.80
N GLU A 436 -12.68 15.19 38.17
CA GLU A 436 -12.26 15.86 36.94
C GLU A 436 -13.12 15.41 35.75
N LYS A 437 -13.56 16.38 34.96
CA LYS A 437 -14.23 16.11 33.68
C LYS A 437 -13.20 16.19 32.56
N PRO A 438 -13.09 15.15 31.70
CA PRO A 438 -12.19 15.22 30.55
C PRO A 438 -12.62 16.33 29.59
N GLN A 439 -11.66 16.88 28.86
CA GLN A 439 -11.90 17.80 27.75
C GLN A 439 -12.78 17.11 26.69
N PRO A 440 -13.94 17.67 26.32
CA PRO A 440 -14.76 17.09 25.26
C PRO A 440 -14.04 17.18 23.89
N PRO A 441 -14.19 16.16 23.03
CA PRO A 441 -13.70 16.21 21.65
C PRO A 441 -14.42 17.28 20.83
N LEU A 442 -13.76 17.74 19.79
CA LEU A 442 -14.28 18.65 18.76
C LEU A 442 -15.23 17.92 17.80
N HIS A 443 -14.81 16.74 17.34
CA HIS A 443 -15.55 15.88 16.42
C HIS A 443 -15.20 14.41 16.69
N VAL A 444 -16.16 13.50 16.59
CA VAL A 444 -16.00 12.06 16.80
C VAL A 444 -16.62 11.31 15.62
N TYR A 445 -15.95 10.27 15.12
CA TYR A 445 -16.56 9.36 14.15
C TYR A 445 -16.32 7.89 14.50
N GLY A 446 -17.37 7.09 14.31
CA GLY A 446 -17.33 5.66 14.54
C GLY A 446 -16.59 4.87 13.46
N ARG A 447 -16.24 3.61 13.76
CA ARG A 447 -15.48 2.67 12.90
C ARG A 447 -16.01 2.46 11.46
N THR A 448 -17.21 2.93 11.14
CA THR A 448 -17.82 2.82 9.81
C THR A 448 -17.32 3.91 8.84
N ARG A 449 -17.18 5.15 9.34
CA ARG A 449 -16.69 6.30 8.57
C ARG A 449 -15.18 6.25 8.36
N GLY A 450 -14.43 5.78 9.37
CA GLY A 450 -12.99 5.58 9.31
C GLY A 450 -12.45 4.77 10.49
N MET A 451 -11.13 4.60 10.56
CA MET A 451 -10.44 3.64 11.43
C MET A 451 -9.22 4.21 12.15
N SER A 452 -8.63 5.31 11.67
CA SER A 452 -7.36 5.87 12.15
C SER A 452 -7.25 7.33 11.70
N VAL A 453 -7.63 8.27 12.55
CA VAL A 453 -7.65 9.70 12.23
C VAL A 453 -6.26 10.26 12.04
N ILE A 454 -6.09 11.01 10.96
CA ILE A 454 -4.86 11.72 10.63
C ILE A 454 -5.18 13.20 10.74
N GLY A 455 -4.97 13.73 11.95
CA GLY A 455 -5.18 15.14 12.31
C GLY A 455 -4.61 16.09 11.26
N GLY A 456 -5.47 16.96 10.77
CA GLY A 456 -5.29 17.73 9.54
C GLY A 456 -4.55 19.06 9.66
N GLN A 457 -4.82 19.94 8.69
CA GLN A 457 -4.26 21.29 8.59
C GLN A 457 -5.39 22.31 8.34
N LEU A 458 -5.25 23.51 8.91
CA LEU A 458 -6.15 24.63 8.59
C LEU A 458 -5.79 25.20 7.20
N TYR A 459 -6.70 25.13 6.22
CA TYR A 459 -6.46 25.64 4.88
C TYR A 459 -6.55 27.17 4.87
N THR A 460 -5.49 27.85 4.42
CA THR A 460 -5.34 29.31 4.58
C THR A 460 -4.89 30.01 3.30
N ASN A 461 -4.98 29.35 2.15
CA ASN A 461 -4.82 29.97 0.83
C ASN A 461 -6.19 30.40 0.28
N ASP A 462 -6.25 31.50 -0.47
CA ASP A 462 -7.46 31.94 -1.19
C ASP A 462 -7.64 31.21 -2.53
N ALA A 463 -6.69 30.38 -2.95
CA ALA A 463 -6.74 29.63 -4.21
C ALA A 463 -7.87 28.58 -4.30
N ILE A 464 -8.52 28.24 -3.18
CA ILE A 464 -9.75 27.42 -3.14
C ILE A 464 -10.72 28.12 -2.17
N PRO A 465 -11.44 29.19 -2.60
CA PRO A 465 -12.08 30.15 -1.70
C PRO A 465 -13.12 29.57 -0.72
N TRP A 466 -13.76 28.45 -1.08
CA TRP A 466 -14.75 27.77 -0.25
C TRP A 466 -14.13 26.82 0.79
N LEU A 467 -12.84 26.51 0.66
CA LEU A 467 -12.06 25.69 1.60
C LEU A 467 -11.28 26.56 2.60
N THR A 468 -11.04 27.84 2.26
CA THR A 468 -10.34 28.83 3.10
C THR A 468 -11.01 28.96 4.47
N GLY A 469 -10.22 28.81 5.53
CA GLY A 469 -10.69 28.84 6.92
C GLY A 469 -11.18 27.49 7.47
N LYS A 470 -11.28 26.44 6.65
CA LYS A 470 -11.68 25.10 7.11
C LYS A 470 -10.48 24.25 7.51
N TYR A 471 -10.69 23.36 8.48
CA TYR A 471 -9.70 22.37 8.92
C TYR A 471 -9.86 21.09 8.10
N VAL A 472 -8.86 20.76 7.30
CA VAL A 472 -8.87 19.64 6.34
C VAL A 472 -8.06 18.48 6.89
N PHE A 473 -8.74 17.36 7.15
CA PHE A 473 -8.20 16.15 7.78
C PHE A 473 -8.70 14.90 7.05
N GLY A 474 -8.27 13.71 7.46
CA GLY A 474 -8.72 12.47 6.84
C GLY A 474 -8.35 11.23 7.65
N ASP A 475 -8.59 10.06 7.05
CA ASP A 475 -8.43 8.76 7.70
C ASP A 475 -7.46 7.83 6.95
N PHE A 476 -6.52 7.23 7.66
CA PHE A 476 -5.43 6.44 7.06
C PHE A 476 -5.91 5.17 6.34
N LEU A 477 -6.90 4.45 6.86
CA LEU A 477 -7.40 3.23 6.21
C LEU A 477 -8.63 3.51 5.34
N SER A 478 -9.52 4.43 5.73
CA SER A 478 -10.71 4.72 4.94
C SER A 478 -10.35 5.47 3.65
N GLY A 479 -9.33 6.33 3.68
CA GLY A 479 -8.91 7.16 2.54
C GLY A 479 -9.86 8.33 2.25
N ARG A 480 -10.86 8.57 3.11
CA ARG A 480 -11.71 9.77 3.08
C ARG A 480 -10.93 11.00 3.55
N VAL A 481 -11.27 12.16 2.99
CA VAL A 481 -10.79 13.47 3.41
C VAL A 481 -12.01 14.36 3.66
N TRP A 482 -12.02 15.07 4.77
CA TRP A 482 -13.10 15.98 5.17
C TRP A 482 -12.54 17.37 5.48
N ALA A 483 -13.38 18.37 5.31
CA ALA A 483 -13.22 19.69 5.88
C ALA A 483 -14.28 19.92 6.96
N LEU A 484 -13.90 20.56 8.07
CA LEU A 484 -14.84 21.09 9.05
C LEU A 484 -14.59 22.59 9.29
N ASP A 485 -15.64 23.31 9.67
CA ASP A 485 -15.54 24.66 10.22
C ASP A 485 -15.18 24.56 11.71
N VAL A 486 -14.12 25.24 12.11
CA VAL A 486 -13.62 25.20 13.49
C VAL A 486 -14.41 26.20 14.34
N PRO A 487 -15.11 25.79 15.43
CA PRO A 487 -15.80 26.70 16.34
C PRO A 487 -14.82 27.69 16.99
N ASP A 488 -15.28 28.88 17.40
CA ASP A 488 -14.41 29.87 18.08
C ASP A 488 -13.97 29.42 19.48
N ASP A 489 -14.81 28.66 20.20
CA ASP A 489 -14.53 28.19 21.56
C ASP A 489 -13.92 26.78 21.57
N THR A 490 -13.03 26.54 22.53
CA THR A 490 -12.46 25.22 22.87
C THR A 490 -13.35 24.38 23.80
N ASN A 491 -14.32 25.01 24.46
CA ASN A 491 -15.27 24.36 25.35
C ASN A 491 -16.44 23.78 24.53
N VAL A 492 -16.17 22.71 23.78
CA VAL A 492 -17.11 22.09 22.83
C VAL A 492 -18.27 21.41 23.57
N THR A 493 -19.38 22.14 23.73
CA THR A 493 -20.60 21.68 24.41
C THR A 493 -21.53 20.86 23.51
N VAL A 494 -21.43 21.04 22.20
CA VAL A 494 -22.13 20.29 21.14
C VAL A 494 -21.10 19.92 20.09
N GLU A 495 -21.19 18.73 19.52
CA GLU A 495 -20.23 18.24 18.53
C GLU A 495 -20.37 18.94 17.17
N VAL A 496 -19.27 19.05 16.43
CA VAL A 496 -19.30 19.42 15.01
C VAL A 496 -19.64 18.19 14.18
N GLU A 497 -20.93 17.94 13.97
CA GLU A 497 -21.42 16.80 13.16
C GLU A 497 -21.39 17.08 11.64
N ASP A 498 -21.52 18.35 11.25
CA ASP A 498 -21.56 18.81 9.85
C ASP A 498 -20.16 18.82 9.20
N LEU A 499 -19.69 17.65 8.79
CA LEU A 499 -18.49 17.50 7.95
C LEU A 499 -18.80 17.73 6.47
N MET A 500 -17.95 18.49 5.78
CA MET A 500 -17.90 18.50 4.32
C MET A 500 -16.94 17.41 3.84
N GLU A 501 -17.44 16.28 3.32
CA GLU A 501 -16.58 15.28 2.68
C GLU A 501 -16.03 15.82 1.35
N LEU A 502 -14.71 15.94 1.26
CA LEU A 502 -14.00 16.41 0.07
C LEU A 502 -13.77 15.29 -0.95
N GLY A 503 -13.96 14.04 -0.53
CA GLY A 503 -13.90 12.85 -1.35
C GLY A 503 -13.15 11.70 -0.67
N ARG A 504 -12.92 10.64 -1.44
CA ARG A 504 -12.24 9.42 -1.00
C ARG A 504 -11.23 8.98 -2.07
N TRP A 505 -10.01 8.63 -1.65
CA TRP A 505 -8.95 8.17 -2.54
C TRP A 505 -8.44 6.77 -2.15
N PRO A 506 -7.94 5.98 -3.11
CA PRO A 506 -7.23 4.72 -2.86
C PRO A 506 -5.79 4.98 -2.37
N LYS A 507 -5.63 5.88 -1.39
CA LYS A 507 -4.36 6.34 -0.83
C LYS A 507 -4.42 6.20 0.69
N LEU A 508 -3.40 5.57 1.28
CA LEU A 508 -3.25 5.48 2.73
C LEU A 508 -2.53 6.75 3.21
N ILE A 509 -3.29 7.81 3.53
CA ILE A 509 -2.75 9.10 3.97
C ILE A 509 -2.17 8.93 5.38
N THR A 510 -0.92 9.36 5.61
CA THR A 510 -0.19 9.12 6.86
C THR A 510 0.25 10.39 7.58
N THR A 511 0.24 11.53 6.89
CA THR A 511 0.62 12.84 7.44
C THR A 511 0.13 13.99 6.55
N TRP A 512 0.13 15.20 7.09
CA TRP A 512 -0.20 16.43 6.37
C TRP A 512 0.89 17.48 6.59
N GLY A 513 1.14 18.30 5.56
CA GLY A 513 1.98 19.50 5.65
C GLY A 513 1.24 20.72 5.12
N LYS A 514 1.72 21.92 5.47
CA LYS A 514 1.20 23.19 4.94
C LYS A 514 2.32 24.16 4.63
N ASP A 515 2.30 24.76 3.44
CA ASP A 515 3.29 25.77 3.04
C ASP A 515 2.93 27.19 3.56
N PRO A 516 3.86 28.17 3.51
CA PRO A 516 3.58 29.53 3.97
C PRO A 516 2.52 30.30 3.16
N ALA A 517 2.13 29.82 1.97
CA ALA A 517 1.02 30.36 1.19
C ALA A 517 -0.33 29.74 1.60
N GLY A 518 -0.33 28.73 2.47
CA GLY A 518 -1.52 28.08 3.02
C GLY A 518 -2.02 26.88 2.23
N ASN A 519 -1.28 26.39 1.22
CA ASN A 519 -1.64 25.15 0.52
C ASN A 519 -1.41 23.95 1.44
N ILE A 520 -2.31 22.97 1.40
CA ILE A 520 -2.19 21.71 2.14
C ILE A 520 -1.63 20.61 1.24
N TYR A 521 -0.75 19.79 1.81
CA TYR A 521 -0.15 18.62 1.17
C TYR A 521 -0.41 17.37 2.01
N ALA A 522 -0.73 16.25 1.36
CA ALA A 522 -0.91 14.94 1.96
C ALA A 522 0.28 14.03 1.65
N GLY A 523 0.87 13.38 2.65
CA GLY A 523 1.85 12.30 2.46
C GLY A 523 1.17 10.93 2.57
N ASP A 524 1.61 9.95 1.77
CA ASP A 524 1.07 8.57 1.81
C ASP A 524 2.09 7.48 2.20
N HIS A 525 1.53 6.32 2.55
CA HIS A 525 2.28 5.09 2.83
C HIS A 525 3.11 4.58 1.62
N ALA A 526 2.76 4.96 0.38
CA ALA A 526 3.48 4.59 -0.83
C ALA A 526 4.65 5.55 -1.16
N GLY A 527 4.92 6.53 -0.28
CA GLY A 527 6.05 7.43 -0.39
C GLY A 527 5.86 8.60 -1.35
N ALA A 528 4.61 8.94 -1.70
CA ALA A 528 4.26 10.14 -2.47
C ALA A 528 3.72 11.26 -1.59
N ILE A 529 3.80 12.47 -2.16
CA ILE A 529 3.26 13.70 -1.61
C ILE A 529 2.36 14.35 -2.66
N TYR A 530 1.15 14.66 -2.26
CA TYR A 530 0.12 15.26 -3.10
C TYR A 530 -0.25 16.64 -2.58
N LYS A 531 -0.47 17.60 -3.47
CA LYS A 531 -1.07 18.90 -3.14
C LYS A 531 -2.60 18.80 -3.25
N ILE A 532 -3.34 19.45 -2.35
CA ILE A 532 -4.78 19.69 -2.52
C ILE A 532 -4.99 20.82 -3.54
N GLU A 533 -5.78 20.55 -4.58
CA GLU A 533 -6.16 21.53 -5.60
C GLU A 533 -7.66 21.43 -5.92
N GLU A 534 -8.29 22.53 -6.36
CA GLU A 534 -9.70 22.52 -6.76
C GLU A 534 -9.92 21.71 -8.03
N ASN A 535 -10.93 20.84 -8.03
CA ASN A 535 -11.32 20.11 -9.23
C ASN A 535 -12.30 20.94 -10.06
N THR A 536 -11.78 21.59 -11.09
CA THR A 536 -12.56 22.50 -11.95
C THR A 536 -13.38 21.76 -13.04
N GLY A 537 -13.48 20.42 -12.97
CA GLY A 537 -14.13 19.60 -14.00
C GLY A 537 -13.38 19.59 -15.35
N GLY A 538 -12.14 20.11 -15.36
CA GLY A 538 -11.33 20.44 -16.53
C GLY A 538 -10.69 19.24 -17.27
N GLY A 539 -11.45 18.16 -17.45
CA GLY A 539 -11.08 17.05 -18.34
C GLY A 539 -10.48 15.83 -17.66
N SER A 540 -10.96 14.66 -18.09
CA SER A 540 -10.32 13.37 -17.87
C SER A 540 -9.07 13.24 -18.75
N GLY A 541 -8.01 13.95 -18.41
CA GLY A 541 -6.69 13.68 -18.96
C GLY A 541 -6.21 12.33 -18.44
N GLU A 542 -5.94 11.37 -19.35
CA GLU A 542 -5.01 10.30 -19.00
C GLU A 542 -3.70 10.96 -18.56
N ALA A 543 -3.22 10.64 -17.35
CA ALA A 543 -2.07 11.31 -16.77
C ALA A 543 -0.89 11.30 -17.75
N GLU A 544 -0.48 12.48 -18.22
CA GLU A 544 0.51 12.62 -19.29
C GLU A 544 1.81 11.95 -18.85
N PHE A 545 2.35 11.08 -19.71
CA PHE A 545 3.45 10.20 -19.35
C PHE A 545 4.72 11.00 -19.06
N ASP A 546 5.07 11.11 -17.77
CA ASP A 546 6.31 11.73 -17.30
C ASP A 546 7.51 10.77 -17.47
N PRO A 547 8.43 11.02 -18.43
CA PRO A 547 9.55 10.13 -18.67
C PRO A 547 10.62 10.20 -17.55
N ALA A 548 10.73 11.34 -16.87
CA ALA A 548 11.69 11.58 -15.81
C ALA A 548 11.25 10.92 -14.49
N MET A 549 9.95 10.91 -14.19
CA MET A 549 9.37 10.10 -13.11
C MET A 549 9.67 8.61 -13.35
N ALA A 550 9.36 8.10 -14.54
CA ALA A 550 9.64 6.70 -14.89
C ALA A 550 11.13 6.38 -14.75
N ARG A 551 12.04 7.18 -15.33
CA ARG A 551 13.49 7.05 -15.11
C ARG A 551 13.85 6.98 -13.63
N THR A 552 13.33 7.89 -12.81
CA THR A 552 13.64 7.97 -11.37
C THR A 552 13.18 6.73 -10.60
N MET A 553 12.05 6.11 -11.00
CA MET A 553 11.53 4.90 -10.36
C MET A 553 12.33 3.63 -10.71
N PHE A 554 12.94 3.58 -11.90
CA PHE A 554 13.53 2.34 -12.44
C PHE A 554 15.05 2.37 -12.63
N SER A 555 15.72 3.53 -12.57
CA SER A 555 17.18 3.61 -12.77
C SER A 555 18.03 3.12 -11.59
N ALA A 556 17.42 2.73 -10.47
CA ALA A 556 18.11 2.15 -9.33
C ALA A 556 18.36 0.65 -9.55
N ASP A 557 19.64 0.26 -9.68
CA ASP A 557 20.04 -1.15 -9.69
C ASP A 557 20.04 -1.74 -8.27
N PRO A 558 19.71 -3.04 -8.09
CA PRO A 558 20.01 -3.76 -6.86
C PRO A 558 21.52 -3.74 -6.58
N PRO A 559 21.97 -3.60 -5.31
CA PRO A 559 23.40 -3.60 -4.99
C PRO A 559 24.01 -4.97 -5.32
N GLU A 560 25.00 -4.97 -6.21
CA GLU A 560 25.60 -6.20 -6.75
C GLU A 560 26.24 -7.06 -5.64
N PRO A 561 25.88 -8.36 -5.52
CA PRO A 561 26.53 -9.29 -4.59
C PRO A 561 27.99 -9.63 -4.98
N GLY A 562 28.91 -8.71 -4.71
CA GLY A 562 30.35 -8.92 -4.81
C GLY A 562 30.96 -8.61 -6.19
N ALA A 563 30.88 -7.33 -6.60
CA ALA A 563 31.50 -6.78 -7.80
C ALA A 563 32.92 -7.32 -8.05
N ARG A 564 33.12 -7.90 -9.24
CA ARG A 564 34.35 -8.60 -9.61
C ARG A 564 34.77 -8.31 -11.04
N GLU A 565 36.07 -8.04 -11.23
CA GLU A 565 36.71 -7.91 -12.52
C GLU A 565 36.53 -9.18 -13.38
N LEU A 566 35.90 -9.03 -14.54
CA LEU A 566 35.74 -10.10 -15.53
C LEU A 566 37.06 -10.26 -16.32
N ARG A 567 37.41 -11.50 -16.66
CA ARG A 567 38.65 -11.81 -17.40
C ARG A 567 38.34 -12.74 -18.55
N ASP A 568 38.79 -12.41 -19.76
CA ASP A 568 38.42 -13.10 -21.00
C ASP A 568 38.66 -14.61 -20.96
N ALA A 569 39.75 -15.06 -20.35
CA ALA A 569 40.07 -16.47 -20.18
C ALA A 569 39.11 -17.21 -19.24
N GLU A 570 38.57 -16.53 -18.23
CA GLU A 570 37.60 -17.06 -17.27
C GLU A 570 36.18 -17.07 -17.88
N VAL A 571 35.82 -16.02 -18.65
CA VAL A 571 34.59 -15.96 -19.46
C VAL A 571 34.58 -17.06 -20.53
N SER A 572 35.67 -17.19 -21.31
CA SER A 572 35.78 -18.18 -22.39
C SER A 572 35.67 -19.62 -21.87
N LEU A 573 36.32 -19.88 -20.72
CA LEU A 573 36.19 -21.15 -20.02
C LEU A 573 34.76 -21.39 -19.51
N GLY A 574 34.11 -20.35 -18.97
CA GLY A 574 32.71 -20.42 -18.55
C GLY A 574 31.75 -20.76 -19.68
N ARG A 575 31.89 -20.12 -20.86
CA ARG A 575 31.07 -20.40 -22.06
C ARG A 575 31.26 -21.86 -22.53
N ALA A 576 32.49 -22.39 -22.48
CA ALA A 576 32.76 -23.79 -22.81
C ALA A 576 32.10 -24.77 -21.82
N LEU A 577 32.29 -24.56 -20.51
CA LEU A 577 31.73 -25.42 -19.46
C LEU A 577 30.20 -25.40 -19.42
N TYR A 578 29.57 -24.27 -19.78
CA TYR A 578 28.11 -24.13 -19.84
C TYR A 578 27.44 -25.07 -20.87
N ALA A 579 28.14 -25.40 -21.95
CA ALA A 579 27.70 -26.36 -22.96
C ALA A 579 28.18 -27.80 -22.71
N ASP A 580 28.94 -28.04 -21.62
CA ASP A 580 29.62 -29.31 -21.41
C ASP A 580 28.83 -30.28 -20.52
N ALA A 581 28.35 -31.37 -21.09
CA ALA A 581 27.67 -32.42 -20.35
C ALA A 581 28.59 -33.22 -19.40
N ARG A 582 29.93 -33.18 -19.57
CA ARG A 582 30.87 -33.98 -18.74
C ARG A 582 30.78 -33.66 -17.25
N ILE A 583 30.47 -32.42 -16.90
CA ILE A 583 30.34 -31.95 -15.50
C ILE A 583 28.90 -32.07 -14.94
N ALA A 584 27.92 -32.44 -15.77
CA ALA A 584 26.53 -32.58 -15.37
C ALA A 584 26.29 -33.84 -14.52
N ARG A 585 25.27 -33.80 -13.66
CA ARG A 585 24.90 -34.88 -12.72
C ARG A 585 24.48 -36.19 -13.39
N ASP A 586 23.95 -36.10 -14.59
CA ASP A 586 23.53 -37.22 -15.44
C ASP A 586 24.54 -37.50 -16.58
N HIS A 587 25.67 -36.76 -16.58
CA HIS A 587 26.67 -36.69 -17.64
C HIS A 587 26.11 -36.51 -19.08
N THR A 588 24.89 -35.99 -19.22
CA THR A 588 24.16 -35.92 -20.52
C THR A 588 23.43 -34.59 -20.75
N THR A 589 23.01 -33.87 -19.69
CA THR A 589 22.27 -32.60 -19.79
C THR A 589 23.15 -31.41 -19.37
N SER A 590 23.64 -30.65 -20.35
CA SER A 590 24.41 -29.41 -20.09
C SER A 590 23.52 -28.27 -19.57
N CYS A 591 24.12 -27.17 -19.08
CA CYS A 591 23.33 -25.97 -18.73
C CYS A 591 22.58 -25.42 -19.95
N ALA A 592 23.24 -25.37 -21.12
CA ALA A 592 22.66 -24.96 -22.40
C ALA A 592 21.47 -25.85 -22.87
N SER A 593 21.32 -27.08 -22.34
CA SER A 593 20.22 -27.99 -22.70
C SER A 593 18.86 -27.58 -22.10
N CYS A 594 18.87 -26.82 -21.00
CA CYS A 594 17.66 -26.24 -20.36
C CYS A 594 17.64 -24.70 -20.45
N HIS A 595 18.80 -24.08 -20.70
CA HIS A 595 18.98 -22.65 -20.87
C HIS A 595 19.69 -22.33 -22.21
N PRO A 596 19.09 -22.67 -23.37
CA PRO A 596 19.66 -22.36 -24.67
C PRO A 596 19.78 -20.85 -24.88
N LEU A 597 20.93 -20.38 -25.37
CA LEU A 597 21.21 -18.93 -25.49
C LEU A 597 20.36 -18.27 -26.58
N ASP A 598 20.15 -18.97 -27.70
CA ASP A 598 19.22 -18.63 -28.77
C ASP A 598 17.75 -18.67 -28.33
N GLY A 599 17.44 -19.44 -27.27
CA GLY A 599 16.15 -19.42 -26.58
C GLY A 599 16.02 -18.34 -25.49
N TYR A 600 16.83 -17.27 -25.51
CA TYR A 600 16.89 -16.27 -24.43
C TYR A 600 17.18 -16.88 -23.05
N GLY A 601 17.96 -17.96 -22.99
CA GLY A 601 18.36 -18.61 -21.74
C GLY A 601 17.28 -19.48 -21.09
N GLN A 602 16.24 -19.88 -21.84
CA GLN A 602 15.13 -20.73 -21.38
C GLN A 602 14.70 -21.67 -22.51
N ASP A 603 14.30 -22.90 -22.17
CA ASP A 603 13.98 -23.94 -23.17
C ASP A 603 12.55 -23.90 -23.75
N GLY A 604 11.76 -22.89 -23.39
CA GLY A 604 10.38 -22.69 -23.84
C GLY A 604 9.36 -23.70 -23.27
N LYS A 605 9.73 -24.55 -22.30
CA LYS A 605 8.86 -25.60 -21.75
C LYS A 605 8.15 -25.19 -20.47
N ARG A 606 7.05 -25.87 -20.16
CA ARG A 606 6.35 -25.75 -18.86
C ARG A 606 7.31 -26.03 -17.70
N THR A 607 7.98 -27.18 -17.76
CA THR A 607 9.18 -27.48 -16.96
C THR A 607 10.20 -28.15 -17.86
N SER A 608 11.48 -27.97 -17.58
CA SER A 608 12.55 -28.67 -18.30
C SER A 608 12.57 -30.17 -17.95
N PRO A 609 13.15 -31.05 -18.80
CA PRO A 609 13.23 -32.48 -18.52
C PRO A 609 13.82 -32.77 -17.13
N GLY A 610 13.11 -33.60 -16.35
CA GLY A 610 13.50 -33.94 -14.97
C GLY A 610 13.29 -32.84 -13.93
N MET A 611 12.82 -31.64 -14.30
CA MET A 611 12.60 -30.51 -13.39
C MET A 611 11.11 -30.33 -13.04
N THR A 612 10.84 -29.86 -11.82
CA THR A 612 9.50 -29.57 -11.30
C THR A 612 9.06 -28.11 -11.47
N ARG A 613 9.94 -27.24 -11.97
CA ARG A 613 9.71 -25.81 -12.20
C ARG A 613 10.09 -25.42 -13.63
N ASN A 614 9.51 -24.32 -14.10
CA ASN A 614 9.94 -23.62 -15.31
C ASN A 614 11.40 -23.13 -15.13
N ALA A 615 12.20 -23.24 -16.19
CA ALA A 615 13.59 -22.79 -16.20
C ALA A 615 13.65 -21.28 -16.48
N PRO A 616 14.05 -20.43 -15.52
CA PRO A 616 14.13 -18.99 -15.75
C PRO A 616 15.31 -18.63 -16.66
N SER A 617 15.16 -17.56 -17.43
CA SER A 617 16.23 -16.98 -18.27
C SER A 617 17.54 -16.78 -17.50
N THR A 618 18.66 -17.20 -18.10
CA THR A 618 20.03 -16.90 -17.64
C THR A 618 20.49 -15.48 -18.00
N PHE A 619 19.84 -14.80 -18.95
CA PHE A 619 20.18 -13.41 -19.27
C PHE A 619 19.79 -12.46 -18.14
N ASN A 620 20.71 -11.55 -17.82
CA ASN A 620 20.66 -10.61 -16.68
C ASN A 620 20.55 -11.32 -15.31
N ALA A 621 20.90 -12.60 -15.21
CA ALA A 621 20.71 -13.38 -13.98
C ALA A 621 21.50 -12.85 -12.78
N TYR A 622 22.72 -12.36 -13.02
CA TYR A 622 23.61 -11.86 -11.97
C TYR A 622 23.15 -10.54 -11.30
N LEU A 623 22.24 -9.77 -11.93
CA LEU A 623 21.65 -8.55 -11.34
C LEU A 623 20.60 -8.82 -10.26
N GLN A 624 20.29 -10.10 -9.98
CA GLN A 624 19.26 -10.49 -9.02
C GLN A 624 19.86 -10.73 -7.63
N PHE A 625 19.16 -10.34 -6.56
CA PHE A 625 19.68 -10.43 -5.16
C PHE A 625 19.98 -11.87 -4.71
N SER A 626 19.29 -12.83 -5.34
CA SER A 626 19.39 -14.27 -5.15
C SER A 626 18.94 -14.99 -6.42
N GLN A 627 19.30 -16.26 -6.54
CA GLN A 627 19.06 -17.12 -7.69
C GLN A 627 18.00 -18.20 -7.38
N PHE A 628 17.41 -18.76 -8.44
CA PHE A 628 16.21 -19.63 -8.42
C PHE A 628 14.91 -18.96 -7.95
N TRP A 629 13.78 -19.55 -8.32
CA TRP A 629 12.43 -19.14 -7.89
C TRP A 629 12.25 -19.08 -6.36
N ASP A 630 12.95 -19.93 -5.62
CA ASP A 630 12.94 -20.01 -4.15
C ASP A 630 14.10 -19.27 -3.48
N TYR A 631 14.84 -18.41 -4.21
CA TYR A 631 15.95 -17.57 -3.71
C TYR A 631 17.02 -18.29 -2.86
N ARG A 632 17.16 -19.61 -3.02
CA ARG A 632 17.96 -20.49 -2.15
C ARG A 632 19.48 -20.36 -2.26
N VAL A 633 19.95 -19.63 -3.27
CA VAL A 633 21.35 -19.38 -3.59
C VAL A 633 21.53 -17.88 -3.80
N LYS A 634 22.69 -17.32 -3.45
CA LYS A 634 22.93 -15.86 -3.54
C LYS A 634 23.51 -15.44 -4.89
N THR A 635 24.47 -16.19 -5.42
CA THR A 635 25.32 -15.77 -6.55
C THR A 635 25.22 -16.71 -7.75
N VAL A 636 25.52 -16.22 -8.96
CA VAL A 636 25.51 -17.06 -10.18
C VAL A 636 26.64 -18.09 -10.19
N GLU A 637 27.72 -17.85 -9.44
CA GLU A 637 28.82 -18.78 -9.19
C GLU A 637 28.41 -19.97 -8.31
N GLU A 638 27.43 -19.80 -7.41
CA GLU A 638 26.87 -20.87 -6.57
C GLU A 638 25.87 -21.74 -7.33
N VAL A 639 25.16 -21.18 -8.34
CA VAL A 639 24.08 -21.84 -9.09
C VAL A 639 24.51 -23.20 -9.64
N ALA A 640 25.64 -23.26 -10.36
CA ALA A 640 26.09 -24.48 -11.04
C ALA A 640 26.39 -25.66 -10.07
N ARG A 641 26.71 -25.38 -8.81
CA ARG A 641 26.90 -26.41 -7.76
C ARG A 641 25.58 -26.78 -7.05
N ALA A 642 24.59 -25.88 -7.05
CA ALA A 642 23.27 -26.12 -6.50
C ALA A 642 22.29 -26.83 -7.48
N HIS A 643 22.47 -26.66 -8.80
CA HIS A 643 21.85 -27.48 -9.85
C HIS A 643 22.78 -27.61 -11.06
N GLY A 644 22.63 -28.68 -11.84
CA GLY A 644 23.51 -28.98 -12.97
C GLY A 644 24.62 -29.96 -12.58
N PHE A 645 25.55 -29.57 -11.71
CA PHE A 645 26.73 -30.39 -11.40
C PHE A 645 26.42 -31.75 -10.73
N ALA A 646 27.30 -32.72 -11.03
CA ALA A 646 27.58 -33.89 -10.18
C ALA A 646 28.21 -33.47 -8.83
N SER A 647 28.76 -34.39 -8.03
CA SER A 647 29.50 -33.97 -6.82
C SER A 647 30.77 -33.18 -7.19
N ASP A 648 31.23 -32.31 -6.28
CA ASP A 648 32.49 -31.55 -6.49
C ASP A 648 33.68 -32.48 -6.81
N ASP A 649 33.67 -33.68 -6.22
CA ASP A 649 34.68 -34.72 -6.41
C ASP A 649 34.63 -35.32 -7.82
N GLU A 650 33.44 -35.63 -8.33
CA GLU A 650 33.23 -36.18 -9.68
C GLU A 650 33.54 -35.13 -10.75
N VAL A 651 33.07 -33.89 -10.58
CA VAL A 651 33.36 -32.77 -11.47
C VAL A 651 34.87 -32.48 -11.50
N THR A 652 35.54 -32.46 -10.34
CA THR A 652 37.00 -32.25 -10.28
C THR A 652 37.75 -33.38 -10.99
N LYS A 653 37.37 -34.65 -10.78
CA LYS A 653 37.98 -35.80 -11.50
C LYS A 653 37.73 -35.75 -13.01
N ALA A 654 36.52 -35.39 -13.44
CA ALA A 654 36.19 -35.23 -14.86
C ALA A 654 37.07 -34.14 -15.52
N LEU A 655 37.22 -32.99 -14.86
CA LEU A 655 38.06 -31.88 -15.33
C LEU A 655 39.56 -32.21 -15.28
N GLN A 656 40.02 -32.97 -14.28
CA GLN A 656 41.42 -33.43 -14.19
C GLN A 656 41.76 -34.45 -15.29
N ASN A 657 40.81 -35.31 -15.67
CA ASN A 657 40.94 -36.26 -16.79
C ASN A 657 40.77 -35.61 -18.17
N ALA A 658 40.05 -34.49 -18.26
CA ALA A 658 39.88 -33.70 -19.48
C ALA A 658 41.18 -32.92 -19.81
N ASN A 659 42.00 -33.48 -20.69
CA ASN A 659 43.26 -32.87 -21.14
C ASN A 659 43.05 -31.55 -21.90
N ASP A 660 41.94 -31.42 -22.62
CA ASP A 660 41.50 -30.21 -23.31
C ASP A 660 41.32 -29.02 -22.36
N TYR A 661 40.86 -29.25 -21.13
CA TYR A 661 40.74 -28.22 -20.09
C TYR A 661 42.06 -27.85 -19.39
N SER A 662 43.16 -28.56 -19.67
CA SER A 662 44.46 -28.33 -19.02
C SER A 662 45.02 -26.92 -19.25
N ALA A 663 44.90 -26.36 -20.46
CA ALA A 663 45.36 -25.00 -20.75
C ALA A 663 44.34 -23.92 -20.38
N PRO A 664 43.04 -24.02 -20.74
CA PRO A 664 42.01 -23.05 -20.35
C PRO A 664 41.97 -22.74 -18.85
N PHE A 665 42.00 -23.76 -17.97
CA PHE A 665 41.99 -23.52 -16.52
C PHE A 665 43.28 -22.86 -15.99
N ARG A 666 44.44 -23.09 -16.62
CA ARG A 666 45.69 -22.40 -16.23
C ARG A 666 45.73 -20.94 -16.69
N LEU A 667 45.07 -20.61 -17.80
CA LEU A 667 44.88 -19.24 -18.28
C LEU A 667 43.84 -18.49 -17.43
N ALA A 668 42.74 -19.15 -17.08
CA ALA A 668 41.71 -18.59 -16.19
C ALA A 668 42.21 -18.43 -14.75
N PHE A 669 42.95 -19.40 -14.20
CA PHE A 669 43.35 -19.43 -12.78
C PHE A 669 44.88 -19.52 -12.61
N PRO A 670 45.62 -18.48 -13.02
CA PRO A 670 47.08 -18.47 -12.93
C PRO A 670 47.54 -18.42 -11.47
N GLY A 671 48.54 -19.24 -11.13
CA GLY A 671 49.12 -19.33 -9.78
C GLY A 671 48.36 -20.23 -8.81
N GLU A 672 47.15 -20.70 -9.14
CA GLU A 672 46.47 -21.75 -8.35
C GLU A 672 47.12 -23.12 -8.64
N SER A 673 47.36 -23.92 -7.61
CA SER A 673 48.05 -25.24 -7.74
C SER A 673 47.15 -26.31 -8.37
N GLU A 674 45.86 -26.32 -8.01
CA GLU A 674 44.83 -27.21 -8.55
C GLU A 674 43.72 -26.39 -9.22
N PRO A 675 44.00 -25.76 -10.37
CA PRO A 675 43.06 -24.83 -11.00
C PRO A 675 41.81 -25.57 -11.52
N ARG A 676 41.95 -26.83 -11.95
CA ARG A 676 40.88 -27.69 -12.50
C ARG A 676 40.04 -28.32 -11.39
N SER A 677 39.24 -27.50 -10.72
CA SER A 677 38.34 -27.91 -9.63
C SER A 677 36.90 -27.50 -9.89
N ALA A 678 35.94 -28.20 -9.28
CA ALA A 678 34.51 -27.87 -9.36
C ALA A 678 34.20 -26.43 -8.88
N LYS A 679 34.90 -25.97 -7.83
CA LYS A 679 34.84 -24.58 -7.36
C LYS A 679 35.17 -23.58 -8.48
N ASN A 680 36.25 -23.83 -9.21
CA ASN A 680 36.71 -22.94 -10.27
C ASN A 680 35.89 -23.08 -11.57
N ALA A 681 35.34 -24.26 -11.84
CA ALA A 681 34.38 -24.45 -12.93
C ALA A 681 33.08 -23.66 -12.70
N ALA A 682 32.52 -23.74 -11.49
CA ALA A 682 31.31 -22.98 -11.12
C ALA A 682 31.57 -21.45 -11.14
N ARG A 683 32.75 -21.03 -10.66
CA ARG A 683 33.22 -19.64 -10.75
C ARG A 683 33.36 -19.16 -12.20
N ALA A 684 33.93 -19.97 -13.09
CA ALA A 684 34.03 -19.64 -14.52
C ALA A 684 32.65 -19.52 -15.18
N ILE A 685 31.73 -20.45 -14.91
CA ILE A 685 30.35 -20.38 -15.40
C ILE A 685 29.65 -19.11 -14.88
N GLY A 686 29.75 -18.77 -13.60
CA GLY A 686 29.21 -17.52 -13.06
C GLY A 686 29.81 -16.27 -13.72
N THR A 687 31.12 -16.29 -14.01
CA THR A 687 31.81 -15.22 -14.76
C THR A 687 31.30 -15.09 -16.19
N PHE A 688 30.97 -16.19 -16.86
CA PHE A 688 30.30 -16.17 -18.16
C PHE A 688 28.84 -15.68 -18.07
N LEU A 689 28.07 -16.11 -17.06
CA LEU A 689 26.69 -15.65 -16.84
C LEU A 689 26.59 -14.14 -16.59
N ARG A 690 27.65 -13.52 -16.07
CA ARG A 690 27.79 -12.05 -15.96
C ARG A 690 27.96 -11.32 -17.30
N THR A 691 28.34 -12.02 -18.37
CA THR A 691 28.39 -11.47 -19.73
C THR A 691 27.08 -11.60 -20.51
N LEU A 692 26.09 -12.34 -19.97
CA LEU A 692 24.78 -12.51 -20.58
C LEU A 692 23.84 -11.34 -20.26
N GLU A 693 24.25 -10.12 -20.58
CA GLU A 693 23.39 -8.94 -20.55
C GLU A 693 22.53 -8.85 -21.82
N THR A 694 21.36 -8.23 -21.70
CA THR A 694 20.46 -7.93 -22.84
C THR A 694 19.97 -6.50 -22.73
N ARG A 695 20.64 -5.58 -23.45
CA ARG A 695 20.16 -4.21 -23.64
C ARG A 695 19.01 -4.17 -24.65
N SER A 696 18.10 -3.24 -24.41
CA SER A 696 16.77 -3.14 -25.02
C SER A 696 16.34 -1.68 -25.14
N ARG A 697 15.22 -1.41 -25.81
CA ARG A 697 14.63 -0.04 -25.89
C ARG A 697 14.35 0.56 -24.52
N TRP A 698 14.10 -0.29 -23.53
CA TRP A 698 13.98 0.12 -22.13
C TRP A 698 15.26 0.70 -21.54
N ASP A 699 16.43 0.13 -21.85
CA ASP A 699 17.71 0.65 -21.39
C ASP A 699 18.00 2.02 -21.97
N ASP A 700 17.75 2.19 -23.27
CA ASP A 700 17.97 3.46 -23.96
C ASP A 700 17.00 4.54 -23.44
N PHE A 701 15.78 4.16 -23.07
CA PHE A 701 14.83 5.01 -22.37
C PHE A 701 15.30 5.41 -20.96
N LEU A 702 15.85 4.47 -20.20
CA LEU A 702 16.40 4.75 -18.86
C LEU A 702 17.65 5.63 -18.92
N ASP A 703 18.47 5.46 -19.94
CA ASP A 703 19.68 6.26 -20.18
C ASP A 703 19.38 7.64 -20.83
N GLY A 704 18.09 7.95 -21.07
CA GLY A 704 17.61 9.31 -21.37
C GLY A 704 16.93 9.53 -22.72
N ASN A 705 16.82 8.50 -23.58
CA ASN A 705 16.14 8.61 -24.87
C ASN A 705 14.62 8.39 -24.72
N ASP A 706 13.86 9.47 -24.53
CA ASP A 706 12.40 9.41 -24.41
C ASP A 706 11.71 8.74 -25.61
N GLU A 707 12.29 8.84 -26.81
CA GLU A 707 11.75 8.25 -28.04
C GLU A 707 12.17 6.79 -28.27
N ALA A 708 12.90 6.18 -27.34
CA ALA A 708 13.12 4.73 -27.36
C ALA A 708 11.83 3.93 -27.06
N LEU A 709 10.86 4.50 -26.33
CA LEU A 709 9.53 3.91 -26.17
C LEU A 709 8.50 4.67 -27.02
N ASN A 710 7.74 3.92 -27.82
CA ASN A 710 6.64 4.51 -28.60
C ASN A 710 5.40 4.80 -27.72
N ALA A 711 4.43 5.56 -28.23
CA ALA A 711 3.26 5.99 -27.47
C ALA A 711 2.47 4.85 -26.81
N ALA A 712 2.34 3.67 -27.45
CA ALA A 712 1.65 2.53 -26.87
C ALA A 712 2.49 1.81 -25.79
N GLU A 713 3.81 1.85 -25.90
CA GLU A 713 4.73 1.35 -24.85
C GLU A 713 4.75 2.30 -23.64
N LYS A 714 4.71 3.62 -23.88
CA LYS A 714 4.55 4.66 -22.85
C LYS A 714 3.21 4.51 -22.11
N ALA A 715 2.10 4.35 -22.84
CA ALA A 715 0.78 4.08 -22.23
C ALA A 715 0.74 2.77 -21.44
N GLY A 716 1.38 1.70 -21.94
CA GLY A 716 1.54 0.44 -21.23
C GLY A 716 2.34 0.55 -19.93
N LEU A 717 3.36 1.41 -19.91
CA LEU A 717 4.16 1.74 -18.74
C LEU A 717 3.35 2.56 -17.72
N THR A 718 2.61 3.58 -18.16
CA THR A 718 1.64 4.31 -17.31
C THR A 718 0.64 3.35 -16.68
N GLN A 719 0.06 2.43 -17.45
CA GLN A 719 -0.88 1.42 -16.93
C GLN A 719 -0.19 0.45 -15.95
N PHE A 720 1.07 0.04 -16.19
CA PHE A 720 1.84 -0.82 -15.27
C PHE A 720 2.12 -0.14 -13.92
N ILE A 721 2.49 1.15 -13.96
CA ILE A 721 2.69 1.99 -12.78
C ILE A 721 1.35 2.16 -12.03
N ASN A 722 0.31 2.62 -12.70
CA ASN A 722 -0.99 2.95 -12.11
C ASN A 722 -1.75 1.72 -11.60
N THR A 723 -1.52 0.53 -12.19
CA THR A 723 -2.01 -0.76 -11.65
C THR A 723 -1.37 -1.08 -10.30
N GLY A 724 -0.14 -0.64 -10.05
CA GLY A 724 0.61 -0.91 -8.81
C GLY A 724 1.64 -2.04 -8.93
N CYS A 725 1.96 -2.50 -10.14
CA CYS A 725 2.92 -3.59 -10.38
C CYS A 725 4.34 -3.24 -9.87
N VAL A 726 4.67 -1.95 -9.87
CA VAL A 726 5.93 -1.36 -9.36
C VAL A 726 6.16 -1.55 -7.86
N SER A 727 5.14 -1.97 -7.10
CA SER A 727 5.29 -2.37 -5.69
C SER A 727 6.26 -3.53 -5.47
N CYS A 728 6.45 -4.37 -6.50
CA CYS A 728 7.36 -5.51 -6.48
C CYS A 728 8.34 -5.48 -7.67
N HIS A 729 7.88 -5.06 -8.84
CA HIS A 729 8.68 -5.01 -10.07
C HIS A 729 9.33 -3.64 -10.26
N MET A 730 10.41 -3.41 -9.53
CA MET A 730 11.19 -2.16 -9.50
C MET A 730 12.64 -2.35 -9.96
N GLY A 731 13.37 -1.24 -10.16
CA GLY A 731 14.75 -1.21 -10.64
C GLY A 731 14.91 -1.59 -12.12
N ARG A 732 16.14 -1.55 -12.64
CA ARG A 732 16.39 -1.67 -14.10
C ARG A 732 16.02 -3.05 -14.66
N THR A 733 15.90 -4.07 -13.81
CA THR A 733 15.44 -5.42 -14.13
C THR A 733 13.93 -5.64 -13.96
N LEU A 734 13.20 -4.67 -13.39
CA LEU A 734 11.78 -4.73 -13.01
C LEU A 734 11.44 -5.99 -12.21
N GLY A 735 12.05 -6.12 -11.03
CA GLY A 735 12.01 -7.33 -10.22
C GLY A 735 13.38 -8.00 -10.12
N GLY A 736 13.46 -9.14 -9.45
CA GLY A 736 14.73 -9.78 -9.08
C GLY A 736 15.42 -9.16 -7.85
N GLY A 737 14.84 -8.11 -7.25
CA GLY A 737 15.39 -7.39 -6.09
C GLY A 737 14.80 -7.76 -4.72
N MET A 738 13.70 -8.53 -4.67
CA MET A 738 13.06 -8.94 -3.40
C MET A 738 12.33 -10.29 -3.51
N PRO A 739 12.15 -11.02 -2.39
CA PRO A 739 11.14 -12.06 -2.29
C PRO A 739 9.75 -11.44 -2.08
N GLN A 740 8.69 -12.13 -2.50
CA GLN A 740 7.30 -11.76 -2.24
C GLN A 740 6.42 -13.00 -2.17
N LYS A 741 5.32 -12.94 -1.42
CA LYS A 741 4.29 -13.98 -1.44
C LYS A 741 3.46 -13.91 -2.71
N LEU A 742 3.36 -15.03 -3.42
CA LEU A 742 2.40 -15.22 -4.50
C LEU A 742 1.02 -15.49 -3.88
N GLY A 743 0.01 -14.77 -4.35
CA GLY A 743 -1.30 -14.67 -3.70
C GLY A 743 -1.31 -13.71 -2.51
N LEU A 744 -0.74 -12.51 -2.68
CA LEU A 744 -0.68 -11.48 -1.63
C LEU A 744 -2.06 -10.86 -1.30
N ALA A 745 -2.92 -10.68 -2.30
CA ALA A 745 -4.22 -10.03 -2.15
C ALA A 745 -5.41 -11.00 -2.32
N LEU A 746 -5.25 -12.08 -3.08
CA LEU A 746 -6.17 -13.22 -3.15
C LEU A 746 -5.36 -14.52 -2.98
N PRO A 747 -5.84 -15.53 -2.23
CA PRO A 747 -5.04 -16.73 -1.91
C PRO A 747 -4.55 -17.50 -3.14
N TRP A 748 -3.26 -17.86 -3.13
CA TRP A 748 -2.68 -18.79 -4.10
C TRP A 748 -2.68 -20.22 -3.53
N SER A 749 -3.12 -21.19 -4.32
CA SER A 749 -3.34 -22.58 -3.91
C SER A 749 -2.45 -23.61 -4.65
N GLY A 750 -1.40 -23.14 -5.34
CA GLY A 750 -0.47 -24.02 -6.06
C GLY A 750 0.28 -24.98 -5.12
N ALA A 751 0.53 -26.21 -5.59
CA ALA A 751 1.18 -27.26 -4.79
C ALA A 751 2.66 -26.96 -4.45
N ASP A 752 3.32 -26.09 -5.21
CA ASP A 752 4.66 -25.61 -4.90
C ASP A 752 4.61 -24.53 -3.81
N ARG A 753 5.00 -24.89 -2.59
CA ARG A 753 5.08 -24.00 -1.42
C ARG A 753 6.24 -23.00 -1.49
N GLY A 754 7.01 -22.94 -2.59
CA GLY A 754 8.08 -21.96 -2.78
C GLY A 754 9.22 -22.11 -1.76
N HIS A 755 9.57 -21.04 -1.06
CA HIS A 755 10.59 -21.08 -0.01
C HIS A 755 10.12 -21.80 1.28
N GLY A 756 8.82 -21.88 1.55
CA GLY A 756 8.27 -22.63 2.68
C GLY A 756 8.55 -24.14 2.59
N ALA A 757 8.63 -24.71 1.37
CA ALA A 757 9.12 -26.06 1.15
C ALA A 757 10.61 -26.23 1.52
N LEU A 758 11.45 -25.25 1.17
CA LEU A 758 12.89 -25.26 1.44
C LEU A 758 13.22 -25.16 2.93
N LYS A 759 12.41 -24.41 3.69
CA LYS A 759 12.58 -24.21 5.14
C LYS A 759 11.76 -25.16 6.01
N ASN A 760 10.84 -25.91 5.41
CA ASN A 760 9.78 -26.64 6.10
C ASN A 760 8.96 -25.72 7.05
N ASP A 761 8.65 -24.52 6.58
CA ASP A 761 8.01 -23.45 7.36
C ASP A 761 6.78 -22.93 6.61
N ALA A 762 5.60 -23.11 7.20
CA ALA A 762 4.32 -22.72 6.59
C ALA A 762 4.12 -21.19 6.53
N THR A 763 4.84 -20.40 7.33
CA THR A 763 4.77 -18.93 7.27
C THR A 763 5.39 -18.39 5.97
N LEU A 764 6.35 -19.14 5.40
CA LEU A 764 7.06 -18.84 4.17
C LEU A 764 6.45 -19.53 2.94
N ASP A 765 5.26 -20.13 3.09
CA ASP A 765 4.56 -20.78 1.98
C ASP A 765 4.15 -19.77 0.89
N TRP A 766 4.44 -20.18 -0.34
CA TRP A 766 4.27 -19.42 -1.58
C TRP A 766 5.08 -18.12 -1.65
N PHE A 767 6.10 -17.96 -0.80
CA PHE A 767 7.13 -16.95 -1.05
C PHE A 767 8.06 -17.41 -2.18
N PHE A 768 8.15 -16.58 -3.21
CA PHE A 768 9.05 -16.73 -4.34
C PHE A 768 9.87 -15.45 -4.50
N LYS A 769 11.00 -15.53 -5.22
CA LYS A 769 11.69 -14.35 -5.73
C LYS A 769 10.80 -13.68 -6.77
N VAL A 770 10.54 -12.38 -6.63
CA VAL A 770 9.88 -11.60 -7.69
C VAL A 770 10.74 -11.71 -8.95
N SER A 771 10.19 -12.23 -10.05
CA SER A 771 10.99 -12.40 -11.27
C SER A 771 11.29 -11.06 -11.94
N PRO A 772 12.50 -10.85 -12.49
CA PRO A 772 12.76 -9.74 -13.39
C PRO A 772 11.92 -9.90 -14.66
N LEU A 773 11.51 -8.79 -15.28
CA LEU A 773 10.68 -8.80 -16.48
C LEU A 773 11.46 -8.52 -17.78
N ARG A 774 12.79 -8.40 -17.71
CA ARG A 774 13.65 -8.39 -18.91
C ARG A 774 13.44 -9.67 -19.72
N ASN A 775 13.32 -9.52 -21.04
CA ASN A 775 13.00 -10.57 -22.01
C ASN A 775 11.66 -11.31 -21.81
N VAL A 776 10.75 -10.84 -20.94
CA VAL A 776 9.47 -11.55 -20.66
C VAL A 776 8.58 -11.71 -21.90
N GLY A 777 8.74 -10.85 -22.91
CA GLY A 777 8.13 -11.00 -24.24
C GLY A 777 8.63 -12.20 -25.07
N ARG A 778 9.60 -12.98 -24.56
CA ARG A 778 10.19 -14.16 -25.21
C ARG A 778 10.19 -15.42 -24.34
N THR A 779 10.13 -15.28 -23.02
CA THR A 779 10.33 -16.38 -22.05
C THR A 779 9.03 -17.05 -21.60
N ALA A 780 8.13 -17.37 -22.53
CA ALA A 780 6.93 -18.16 -22.25
C ALA A 780 7.28 -19.66 -22.09
N PRO A 781 6.45 -20.48 -21.41
CA PRO A 781 5.31 -20.10 -20.57
C PRO A 781 5.76 -19.44 -19.26
N TYR A 782 4.79 -18.89 -18.52
CA TYR A 782 5.02 -18.02 -17.37
C TYR A 782 4.78 -18.72 -16.03
N TYR A 783 5.21 -18.07 -14.94
CA TYR A 783 5.17 -18.55 -13.55
C TYR A 783 6.16 -19.69 -13.24
N HIS A 784 6.38 -19.94 -11.95
CA HIS A 784 7.35 -20.92 -11.44
C HIS A 784 7.08 -22.36 -11.91
N ASP A 785 5.84 -22.68 -12.29
CA ASP A 785 5.42 -24.00 -12.76
C ASP A 785 5.05 -24.02 -14.26
N GLY A 786 5.24 -22.90 -14.98
CA GLY A 786 4.91 -22.76 -16.40
C GLY A 786 3.41 -22.91 -16.73
N SER A 787 2.51 -22.63 -15.79
CA SER A 787 1.06 -22.84 -15.92
C SER A 787 0.38 -21.94 -16.96
N ILE A 788 0.84 -20.69 -17.08
CA ILE A 788 0.16 -19.65 -17.86
C ILE A 788 0.85 -19.45 -19.20
N ALA A 789 0.06 -19.46 -20.29
CA ALA A 789 0.58 -19.56 -21.65
C ALA A 789 0.86 -18.20 -22.29
N THR A 790 0.11 -17.15 -21.92
CA THR A 790 0.21 -15.82 -22.57
C THR A 790 0.61 -14.71 -21.60
N LEU A 791 1.24 -13.67 -22.13
CA LEU A 791 1.74 -12.54 -21.32
C LEU A 791 0.58 -11.69 -20.78
N GLU A 792 -0.46 -11.51 -21.58
CA GLU A 792 -1.72 -10.86 -21.21
C GLU A 792 -2.42 -11.58 -20.04
N GLU A 793 -2.54 -12.92 -20.11
CA GLU A 793 -3.06 -13.77 -19.03
C GLU A 793 -2.20 -13.68 -17.77
N ALA A 794 -0.87 -13.68 -17.91
CA ALA A 794 0.05 -13.50 -16.79
C ALA A 794 -0.09 -12.13 -16.11
N VAL A 795 -0.27 -11.06 -16.90
CA VAL A 795 -0.51 -9.70 -16.40
C VAL A 795 -1.85 -9.60 -15.67
N ALA A 796 -2.93 -10.12 -16.27
CA ALA A 796 -4.26 -10.10 -15.68
C ALA A 796 -4.31 -10.93 -14.37
N ASN A 797 -3.73 -12.13 -14.38
CA ASN A 797 -3.64 -12.97 -13.19
C ASN A 797 -2.77 -12.31 -12.11
N MET A 798 -1.62 -11.73 -12.44
CA MET A 798 -0.79 -10.95 -11.49
C MET A 798 -1.58 -9.82 -10.82
N ALA A 799 -2.31 -9.01 -11.60
CA ALA A 799 -3.13 -7.93 -11.04
C ALA A 799 -4.26 -8.46 -10.12
N LYS A 800 -4.89 -9.58 -10.48
CA LYS A 800 -5.90 -10.28 -9.65
C LYS A 800 -5.29 -10.81 -8.36
N VAL A 801 -4.25 -11.65 -8.40
CA VAL A 801 -3.74 -12.37 -7.21
C VAL A 801 -2.83 -11.52 -6.30
N GLN A 802 -2.05 -10.59 -6.86
CA GLN A 802 -1.15 -9.73 -6.07
C GLN A 802 -1.81 -8.43 -5.58
N LEU A 803 -2.81 -7.92 -6.31
CA LEU A 803 -3.35 -6.56 -6.08
C LEU A 803 -4.88 -6.50 -5.96
N ASN A 804 -5.61 -7.62 -6.14
CA ASN A 804 -7.09 -7.68 -6.22
C ASN A 804 -7.68 -6.67 -7.22
N ARG A 805 -7.00 -6.50 -8.36
CA ARG A 805 -7.43 -5.66 -9.48
C ARG A 805 -7.79 -6.52 -10.68
N ASP A 806 -9.06 -6.52 -11.04
CA ASP A 806 -9.57 -7.10 -12.26
C ASP A 806 -9.21 -6.15 -13.43
N LEU A 807 -8.30 -6.56 -14.32
CA LEU A 807 -7.90 -5.79 -15.51
C LEU A 807 -8.75 -6.19 -16.71
N THR A 808 -9.13 -5.21 -17.53
CA THR A 808 -9.69 -5.49 -18.87
C THR A 808 -8.62 -6.02 -19.82
N ASP A 809 -9.03 -6.78 -20.85
CA ASP A 809 -8.15 -7.25 -21.93
C ASP A 809 -7.32 -6.12 -22.54
N ALA A 810 -7.91 -4.93 -22.69
CA ALA A 810 -7.23 -3.75 -23.22
C ALA A 810 -6.09 -3.27 -22.30
N GLN A 811 -6.31 -3.25 -20.98
CA GLN A 811 -5.29 -2.85 -19.99
C GLN A 811 -4.21 -3.92 -19.85
N ALA A 812 -4.57 -5.20 -19.82
CA ALA A 812 -3.63 -6.31 -19.79
C ALA A 812 -2.73 -6.33 -21.03
N LYS A 813 -3.32 -6.11 -22.21
CA LYS A 813 -2.60 -5.95 -23.49
C LYS A 813 -1.75 -4.67 -23.56
N SER A 814 -2.20 -3.58 -22.95
CA SER A 814 -1.42 -2.33 -22.85
C SER A 814 -0.14 -2.57 -22.05
N ILE A 815 -0.25 -3.13 -20.85
CA ILE A 815 0.92 -3.54 -20.04
C ILE A 815 1.78 -4.56 -20.81
N ALA A 816 1.19 -5.60 -21.41
CA ALA A 816 1.93 -6.59 -22.19
C ALA A 816 2.59 -6.00 -23.45
N THR A 817 2.18 -4.83 -23.92
CA THR A 817 2.87 -4.08 -24.99
C THR A 817 4.14 -3.43 -24.45
N PHE A 818 4.06 -2.75 -23.30
CA PHE A 818 5.25 -2.25 -22.59
C PHE A 818 6.23 -3.38 -22.23
N LEU A 819 5.76 -4.49 -21.66
CA LEU A 819 6.61 -5.60 -21.25
C LEU A 819 7.36 -6.28 -22.42
N ARG A 820 6.90 -6.10 -23.67
CA ARG A 820 7.64 -6.54 -24.88
C ARG A 820 8.78 -5.58 -25.27
N ALA A 821 8.76 -4.32 -24.84
CA ALA A 821 9.88 -3.38 -24.99
C ALA A 821 11.09 -3.74 -24.10
N LEU A 822 10.87 -4.52 -23.04
CA LEU A 822 11.90 -5.09 -22.16
C LEU A 822 12.69 -6.27 -22.80
N THR A 823 12.37 -6.64 -24.04
CA THR A 823 13.11 -7.67 -24.78
C THR A 823 14.32 -7.04 -25.44
N GLY A 824 15.52 -7.46 -25.00
CA GLY A 824 16.77 -7.03 -25.59
C GLY A 824 17.17 -7.82 -26.84
N GLN A 825 18.25 -7.37 -27.47
CA GLN A 825 19.00 -8.21 -28.40
C GLN A 825 19.91 -9.13 -27.57
N ALA A 826 19.75 -10.44 -27.74
CA ALA A 826 20.76 -11.39 -27.27
C ALA A 826 22.01 -11.24 -28.16
N ALA A 827 23.19 -11.26 -27.55
CA ALA A 827 24.45 -11.31 -28.28
C ALA A 827 24.76 -12.75 -28.74
N ASP A 828 25.42 -12.88 -29.88
CA ASP A 828 25.87 -14.16 -30.45
C ASP A 828 26.98 -14.87 -29.61
#